data_AF-A0A200QPQ7-F1
#
_entry.id   AF-A0A200QPQ7-F1
#
_cell.length_a   1.000
_cell.length_b   1.000
_cell.length_c   1.000
_cell.angle_alpha   90.00
_cell.angle_beta   90.00
_cell.angle_gamma   90.00
#
_symmetry.space_group_name_H-M   'P 1'
#
loop_
_entity.id
_entity.type
_entity.pdbx_description
1 polymer ?
#
loop_
_entity_poly.entity_id
_entity_poly.type
_entity_poly.pdbx_seq_one_letter_code
_entity_poly.pdbx_strand_id
1 'polypeptide(L)'
;MYRVAASRLKPIKGHVRDRFSSLSAVTQRASSSRSIFSWFTGNSSNSSPPLDFPLKGVTLPPPLPDYVEPAKTKITTLPNGVKIASETSTNPAASIGLYVDCGSVYETPISNGASHLLERMAFKSTTNRSHLRLVREVEAIGGNVTASASREQMGYTYDALKTYVPEMVELLVDSVRNPVFLDWEVNEQIQKVKAEISEINNNPQGLLMEALHSAGYSGALANPLLAPESSIDRLNSTILEEFVAENFTAPRMVLAASGVEHEELLSVAKPLLSDLPAVPHSAVPKSQYVGGDFRCQAASPGTHVALAFEVPGGWHKETDAMIVTVLQMLMGGGGSFSAGGPGKGMYSRLYLRILNEYHQIQSFSAFSSIYNDTGLFGIHATTGSDFVSKAVDLAARELLLVATPGKVTQGELDRAKESTKSAVLMNMESRMVVSEDIGRQILTYGERKPVEYFLKAVDEVTLNDISSLASKIVSSPLTMASWGDATTLSAACFKQTEGGSVAKLVLFVGREKLSLILLVAVLATCHASSHGGAPLPIHLLRPQSSSGGHLIDGISCDSWRLAVETNNIRNWNTVPAQCGNYVGHYMLSAASIVKTQKLLPKRRQNMPRPLLSRETTRRRGSSTSTRLLCLVDIDETTLSNIPYYHGFGIETYNATSFEWVDSGKAPVLLESLKLYKKLISSGFKVVFLTGRVEKRRQITVKNLNAAGYRNWEKLLLRGPSDSGKAAVEYKSEQRAKLEQDGYRIVGNIGDQWSDILGTNTGSRTFKLPDPMYYIG
;
A
#
# COMPACT_ATOMS: atom_id res chain seq x y z
N MET A 1 5.02 6.43 -48.50
CA MET A 1 5.41 5.94 -49.85
C MET A 1 6.80 5.35 -49.76
N TYR A 2 7.05 4.29 -50.55
CA TYR A 2 8.21 3.39 -50.60
C TYR A 2 8.35 2.37 -49.46
N ARG A 3 8.84 1.16 -49.72
CA ARG A 3 8.41 0.09 -50.65
C ARG A 3 9.10 -1.17 -50.10
N VAL A 4 8.37 -2.28 -50.09
CA VAL A 4 8.80 -3.63 -49.72
C VAL A 4 10.08 -4.05 -50.46
N ALA A 5 11.05 -4.65 -49.74
CA ALA A 5 12.04 -5.55 -50.33
C ALA A 5 12.14 -6.82 -49.47
N ALA A 6 11.70 -7.93 -50.06
CA ALA A 6 11.86 -9.28 -49.55
C ALA A 6 13.20 -9.85 -50.03
N SER A 7 13.98 -10.47 -49.14
CA SER A 7 15.12 -11.29 -49.52
C SER A 7 15.04 -12.66 -48.85
N ARG A 8 15.10 -13.69 -49.68
CA ARG A 8 15.08 -15.13 -49.37
C ARG A 8 16.39 -15.56 -48.71
N LEU A 9 16.32 -16.30 -47.61
CA LEU A 9 17.41 -17.15 -47.13
C LEU A 9 16.87 -18.55 -46.76
N LYS A 10 17.61 -19.58 -47.20
CA LYS A 10 17.34 -21.02 -47.07
C LYS A 10 17.45 -21.51 -45.61
N PRO A 11 16.83 -22.65 -45.25
CA PRO A 11 16.72 -23.09 -43.87
C PRO A 11 18.01 -23.80 -43.40
N ILE A 12 18.54 -23.35 -42.26
CA ILE A 12 19.53 -24.10 -41.48
C ILE A 12 18.75 -24.94 -40.46
N LYS A 13 18.96 -26.26 -40.50
CA LYS A 13 18.42 -27.24 -39.55
C LYS A 13 19.07 -27.01 -38.17
N GLY A 14 18.26 -26.76 -37.16
CA GLY A 14 18.67 -26.74 -35.75
C GLY A 14 17.45 -27.00 -34.87
N HIS A 15 17.53 -28.03 -34.02
CA HIS A 15 16.45 -28.49 -33.15
C HIS A 15 15.87 -27.37 -32.27
N VAL A 16 14.61 -27.03 -32.47
CA VAL A 16 13.80 -26.22 -31.54
C VAL A 16 12.89 -27.17 -30.77
N ARG A 17 13.13 -27.28 -29.45
CA ARG A 17 12.21 -27.89 -28.49
C ARG A 17 10.99 -26.98 -28.32
N ASP A 18 9.83 -27.61 -28.23
CA ASP A 18 8.50 -27.01 -28.24
C ASP A 18 8.30 -25.91 -27.18
N ARG A 19 7.78 -24.77 -27.64
CA ARG A 19 7.24 -23.70 -26.80
C ARG A 19 5.81 -24.07 -26.38
N PHE A 20 5.57 -24.24 -25.08
CA PHE A 20 4.21 -24.34 -24.55
C PHE A 20 3.57 -22.96 -24.48
N SER A 21 2.65 -22.68 -25.40
CA SER A 21 1.66 -21.62 -25.28
C SER A 21 0.61 -22.01 -24.24
N SER A 22 0.45 -21.24 -23.16
CA SER A 22 -0.61 -21.43 -22.18
C SER A 22 -1.96 -20.93 -22.73
N LEU A 23 -2.79 -21.87 -23.17
CA LEU A 23 -4.20 -21.64 -23.50
C LEU A 23 -5.08 -22.38 -22.47
N SER A 24 -5.45 -21.68 -21.41
CA SER A 24 -6.51 -22.14 -20.49
C SER A 24 -7.87 -21.82 -21.09
N ALA A 25 -8.52 -22.84 -21.66
CA ALA A 25 -9.95 -22.85 -21.93
C ALA A 25 -10.49 -24.25 -21.58
N VAL A 26 -10.79 -24.46 -20.30
CA VAL A 26 -11.57 -25.62 -19.86
C VAL A 26 -13.03 -25.29 -20.07
N THR A 27 -13.55 -25.58 -21.25
CA THR A 27 -15.00 -25.83 -21.44
C THR A 27 -15.24 -27.30 -21.14
N GLN A 28 -15.79 -27.61 -19.97
CA GLN A 28 -16.42 -28.90 -19.72
C GLN A 28 -17.63 -29.02 -20.66
N ARG A 29 -17.48 -29.81 -21.74
CA ARG A 29 -18.65 -30.39 -22.41
C ARG A 29 -19.12 -31.57 -21.57
N ALA A 30 -20.37 -31.49 -21.12
CA ALA A 30 -21.10 -32.60 -20.56
C ALA A 30 -21.03 -33.81 -21.50
N SER A 31 -20.74 -34.98 -20.93
CA SER A 31 -20.63 -36.25 -21.63
C SER A 31 -21.98 -36.70 -22.19
N SER A 32 -22.15 -36.62 -23.51
CA SER A 32 -23.16 -37.40 -24.23
C SER A 32 -22.46 -38.60 -24.90
N SER A 33 -22.88 -39.80 -24.52
CA SER A 33 -22.67 -41.11 -25.18
C SER A 33 -21.28 -41.40 -25.76
N ARG A 34 -20.51 -42.28 -25.09
CA ARG A 34 -19.31 -42.91 -25.67
C ARG A 34 -19.71 -43.67 -26.93
N SER A 35 -19.31 -43.17 -28.10
CA SER A 35 -19.41 -43.89 -29.37
C SER A 35 -18.34 -44.97 -29.43
N ILE A 36 -18.73 -46.19 -29.82
CA ILE A 36 -17.86 -47.38 -29.99
C ILE A 36 -16.64 -47.10 -30.91
N PHE A 37 -16.72 -46.09 -31.76
CA PHE A 37 -15.61 -45.68 -32.64
C PHE A 37 -14.40 -45.07 -31.90
N SER A 38 -14.53 -44.57 -30.67
CA SER A 38 -13.38 -43.99 -29.95
C SER A 38 -12.40 -45.03 -29.37
N TRP A 39 -12.77 -46.32 -29.38
CA TRP A 39 -11.91 -47.40 -28.92
C TRP A 39 -10.96 -47.90 -30.02
N PHE A 40 -11.37 -47.80 -31.30
CA PHE A 40 -10.58 -48.27 -32.44
C PHE A 40 -9.53 -47.26 -32.94
N THR A 41 -9.70 -45.98 -32.63
CA THR A 41 -8.71 -44.94 -32.93
C THR A 41 -8.12 -44.48 -31.61
N GLY A 42 -6.92 -44.95 -31.24
CA GLY A 42 -6.25 -44.70 -29.97
C GLY A 42 -6.00 -43.23 -29.63
N ASN A 43 -7.05 -42.46 -29.38
CA ASN A 43 -6.98 -41.12 -28.82
C ASN A 43 -6.82 -41.27 -27.31
N SER A 44 -5.56 -41.30 -26.85
CA SER A 44 -5.27 -41.01 -25.45
C SER A 44 -5.75 -39.60 -25.15
N SER A 45 -6.83 -39.45 -24.39
CA SER A 45 -7.13 -38.18 -23.75
C SER A 45 -5.96 -37.84 -22.83
N ASN A 46 -5.24 -36.74 -23.09
CA ASN A 46 -4.26 -36.18 -22.16
C ASN A 46 -4.99 -35.66 -20.91
N SER A 47 -5.44 -36.57 -20.05
CA SER A 47 -5.93 -36.22 -18.72
C SER A 47 -4.70 -36.00 -17.84
N SER A 48 -4.33 -34.74 -17.62
CA SER A 48 -3.44 -34.41 -16.51
C SER A 48 -4.04 -34.94 -15.20
N PRO A 49 -3.24 -35.52 -14.30
CA PRO A 49 -3.74 -35.90 -12.99
C PRO A 49 -4.33 -34.66 -12.28
N PRO A 50 -5.37 -34.84 -11.43
CA PRO A 50 -5.81 -33.75 -10.57
C PRO A 50 -4.68 -33.33 -9.62
N LEU A 51 -4.74 -32.09 -9.11
CA LEU A 51 -3.62 -31.42 -8.42
C LEU A 51 -3.19 -32.09 -7.10
N ASP A 52 -3.98 -33.03 -6.60
CA ASP A 52 -3.71 -33.90 -5.46
C ASP A 52 -2.77 -35.07 -5.78
N PHE A 53 -2.52 -35.37 -7.06
CA PHE A 53 -1.59 -36.41 -7.48
C PHE A 53 -0.35 -35.83 -8.19
N PRO A 54 0.85 -36.39 -7.92
CA PRO A 54 2.07 -35.94 -8.55
C PRO A 54 2.01 -36.19 -10.07
N LEU A 55 2.53 -35.22 -10.83
CA LEU A 55 2.62 -35.34 -12.28
C LEU A 55 3.64 -36.42 -12.65
N LYS A 56 3.19 -37.45 -13.37
CA LYS A 56 4.05 -38.56 -13.80
C LYS A 56 5.13 -38.06 -14.77
N GLY A 57 6.36 -38.56 -14.61
CA GLY A 57 7.49 -38.24 -15.49
C GLY A 57 8.22 -36.93 -15.18
N VAL A 58 7.92 -36.28 -14.05
CA VAL A 58 8.69 -35.11 -13.58
C VAL A 58 9.85 -35.57 -12.71
N THR A 59 11.07 -35.18 -13.10
CA THR A 59 12.28 -35.36 -12.27
C THR A 59 12.39 -34.18 -11.31
N LEU A 60 12.34 -34.46 -10.00
CA LEU A 60 12.56 -33.44 -8.98
C LEU A 60 14.07 -33.39 -8.62
N PRO A 61 14.67 -32.19 -8.50
CA PRO A 61 16.02 -32.07 -8.00
C PRO A 61 16.10 -32.54 -6.54
N PRO A 62 17.26 -33.03 -6.08
CA PRO A 62 17.44 -33.35 -4.67
C PRO A 62 17.23 -32.09 -3.81
N PRO A 63 16.62 -32.22 -2.62
CA PRO A 63 16.46 -31.08 -1.71
C PRO A 63 17.82 -30.62 -1.17
N LEU A 64 17.86 -29.37 -0.70
CA LEU A 64 18.98 -28.87 0.08
C LEU A 64 19.03 -29.57 1.45
N PRO A 65 20.20 -29.64 2.10
CA PRO A 65 20.27 -30.09 3.49
C PRO A 65 19.50 -29.14 4.41
N ASP A 66 19.01 -29.65 5.53
CA ASP A 66 18.21 -28.89 6.51
C ASP A 66 18.95 -27.65 7.03
N TYR A 67 20.27 -27.75 7.15
CA TYR A 67 21.15 -26.64 7.48
C TYR A 67 22.09 -26.34 6.32
N VAL A 68 22.01 -25.10 5.82
CA VAL A 68 22.94 -24.54 4.85
C VAL A 68 23.66 -23.38 5.53
N GLU A 69 24.99 -23.42 5.53
CA GLU A 69 25.80 -22.34 6.09
C GLU A 69 25.47 -20.99 5.41
N PRO A 70 25.28 -19.90 6.18
CA PRO A 70 25.09 -18.57 5.64
C PRO A 70 26.27 -18.17 4.75
N ALA A 71 25.98 -17.64 3.55
CA ALA A 71 27.03 -17.19 2.65
C ALA A 71 27.68 -15.91 3.17
N LYS A 72 29.00 -15.81 3.02
CA LYS A 72 29.75 -14.59 3.31
C LYS A 72 29.69 -13.66 2.11
N THR A 73 29.55 -12.36 2.36
CA THR A 73 29.67 -11.34 1.30
C THR A 73 31.11 -11.27 0.81
N LYS A 74 31.30 -11.48 -0.49
CA LYS A 74 32.58 -11.29 -1.18
C LYS A 74 32.54 -9.94 -1.89
N ILE A 75 33.61 -9.15 -1.78
CA ILE A 75 33.72 -7.83 -2.40
C ILE A 75 35.01 -7.78 -3.22
N THR A 76 34.89 -7.36 -4.47
CA THR A 76 36.02 -7.13 -5.38
C THR A 76 35.96 -5.68 -5.87
N THR A 77 37.07 -4.95 -5.75
CA THR A 77 37.20 -3.59 -6.30
C THR A 77 37.95 -3.66 -7.63
N LEU A 78 37.33 -3.16 -8.69
CA LEU A 78 37.96 -3.06 -10.01
C LEU A 78 39.03 -1.96 -10.01
N PRO A 79 40.04 -2.02 -10.90
CA PRO A 79 41.11 -1.01 -10.97
C PRO A 79 40.62 0.44 -11.18
N ASN A 80 39.45 0.63 -11.78
CA ASN A 80 38.83 1.93 -11.99
C ASN A 80 37.99 2.43 -10.80
N GLY A 81 37.86 1.64 -9.73
CA GLY A 81 37.19 2.03 -8.49
C GLY A 81 35.78 1.46 -8.29
N VAL A 82 35.18 0.83 -9.31
CA VAL A 82 33.86 0.18 -9.16
C VAL A 82 33.99 -0.98 -8.17
N LYS A 83 33.05 -1.08 -7.23
CA LYS A 83 32.98 -2.22 -6.30
C LYS A 83 31.90 -3.20 -6.75
N ILE A 84 32.23 -4.48 -6.77
CA ILE A 84 31.32 -5.57 -7.08
C ILE A 84 31.23 -6.47 -5.86
N ALA A 85 30.02 -6.64 -5.32
CA ALA A 85 29.77 -7.42 -4.13
C ALA A 85 28.68 -8.46 -4.36
N SER A 86 28.85 -9.67 -3.82
CA SER A 86 27.78 -10.66 -3.85
C SER A 86 27.77 -11.58 -2.65
N GLU A 87 26.60 -12.18 -2.43
CA GLU A 87 26.38 -13.30 -1.52
C GLU A 87 25.53 -14.38 -2.21
N THR A 88 25.81 -15.64 -1.87
CA THR A 88 25.04 -16.78 -2.39
C THR A 88 23.82 -17.02 -1.49
N SER A 89 22.67 -17.33 -2.10
CA SER A 89 21.44 -17.68 -1.37
C SER A 89 21.00 -19.10 -1.74
N THR A 90 20.11 -19.69 -0.95
CA THR A 90 19.50 -21.00 -1.26
C THR A 90 18.24 -20.89 -2.12
N ASN A 91 17.55 -19.74 -2.07
CA ASN A 91 16.34 -19.50 -2.86
C ASN A 91 16.62 -19.51 -4.38
N PRO A 92 15.66 -19.80 -5.27
CA PRO A 92 15.91 -19.87 -6.72
C PRO A 92 15.94 -18.51 -7.44
N ALA A 93 15.75 -17.41 -6.71
CA ALA A 93 15.70 -16.05 -7.25
C ALA A 93 16.97 -15.27 -6.91
N ALA A 94 17.30 -14.28 -7.73
CA ALA A 94 18.39 -13.35 -7.50
C ALA A 94 17.84 -11.91 -7.48
N SER A 95 18.47 -11.06 -6.67
CA SER A 95 18.29 -9.61 -6.70
C SER A 95 19.63 -8.97 -6.97
N ILE A 96 19.72 -8.16 -8.02
CA ILE A 96 20.94 -7.46 -8.42
C ILE A 96 20.63 -5.97 -8.45
N GLY A 97 21.45 -5.16 -7.80
CA GLY A 97 21.32 -3.71 -7.76
C GLY A 97 22.61 -3.00 -8.10
N LEU A 98 22.51 -1.91 -8.86
CA LEU A 98 23.58 -0.97 -9.10
C LEU A 98 23.25 0.31 -8.34
N TYR A 99 24.08 0.60 -7.34
CA TYR A 99 23.93 1.73 -6.44
C TYR A 99 24.97 2.78 -6.78
N VAL A 100 24.52 4.03 -6.87
CA VAL A 100 25.35 5.18 -7.17
C VAL A 100 25.27 6.14 -5.99
N ASP A 101 26.42 6.52 -5.44
CA ASP A 101 26.51 7.61 -4.47
C ASP A 101 26.24 8.94 -5.18
N CYS A 102 24.98 9.23 -5.46
CA CYS A 102 24.47 10.41 -6.15
C CYS A 102 23.01 10.63 -5.70
N GLY A 103 22.54 11.86 -5.69
CA GLY A 103 21.19 12.21 -5.27
C GLY A 103 21.00 13.72 -5.22
N SER A 104 19.93 14.19 -4.56
CA SER A 104 19.60 15.62 -4.54
C SER A 104 20.67 16.51 -3.86
N VAL A 105 21.55 15.95 -3.04
CA VAL A 105 22.68 16.70 -2.46
C VAL A 105 23.69 17.16 -3.52
N TYR A 106 23.78 16.46 -4.66
CA TYR A 106 24.66 16.80 -5.77
C TYR A 106 23.97 17.69 -6.81
N GLU A 107 22.70 18.05 -6.60
CA GLU A 107 21.99 18.96 -7.49
C GLU A 107 22.45 20.40 -7.32
N THR A 108 22.47 21.11 -8.44
CA THR A 108 22.72 22.54 -8.50
C THR A 108 21.39 23.26 -8.72
N PRO A 109 21.32 24.59 -8.49
CA PRO A 109 20.10 25.35 -8.80
C PRO A 109 19.58 25.19 -10.22
N ILE A 110 20.42 24.77 -11.19
CA ILE A 110 20.04 24.45 -12.57
C ILE A 110 19.40 23.06 -12.66
N SER A 111 20.03 22.05 -12.05
CA SER A 111 19.61 20.65 -12.08
C SER A 111 18.64 20.22 -10.97
N ASN A 112 18.14 21.15 -10.13
CA ASN A 112 17.15 20.84 -9.09
C ASN A 112 15.95 20.02 -9.62
N GLY A 113 15.80 18.81 -9.11
CA GLY A 113 14.81 17.81 -9.54
C GLY A 113 15.34 16.75 -10.51
N ALA A 114 16.61 16.80 -10.91
CA ALA A 114 17.23 15.83 -11.80
C ALA A 114 17.21 14.42 -11.21
N SER A 115 17.45 14.24 -9.90
CA SER A 115 17.44 12.92 -9.25
C SER A 115 16.05 12.28 -9.33
N HIS A 116 14.99 13.05 -9.07
CA HIS A 116 13.60 12.60 -9.20
C HIS A 116 13.26 12.24 -10.65
N LEU A 117 13.66 13.08 -11.61
CA LEU A 117 13.41 12.81 -13.02
C LEU A 117 14.22 11.61 -13.53
N LEU A 118 15.46 11.40 -13.06
CA LEU A 118 16.27 10.22 -13.39
C LEU A 118 15.66 8.93 -12.84
N GLU A 119 15.07 8.95 -11.65
CA GLU A 119 14.30 7.80 -11.15
C GLU A 119 13.15 7.45 -12.12
N ARG A 120 12.43 8.46 -12.62
CA ARG A 120 11.35 8.27 -13.61
C ARG A 120 11.85 7.86 -15.00
N MET A 121 13.07 8.29 -15.35
CA MET A 121 13.76 7.95 -16.59
C MET A 121 14.55 6.63 -16.49
N ALA A 122 14.54 5.95 -15.35
CA ALA A 122 15.15 4.63 -15.22
C ALA A 122 14.49 3.62 -16.19
N PHE A 123 15.32 2.76 -16.77
CA PHE A 123 14.89 1.69 -17.68
C PHE A 123 14.09 2.19 -18.90
N LYS A 124 14.42 3.40 -19.39
CA LYS A 124 13.96 3.95 -20.67
C LYS A 124 14.90 3.57 -21.81
N SER A 125 14.84 4.29 -22.93
CA SER A 125 15.69 3.99 -24.08
C SER A 125 17.17 4.19 -23.73
N THR A 126 18.01 3.25 -24.15
CA THR A 126 19.48 3.31 -24.08
C THR A 126 20.04 3.48 -25.48
N THR A 127 21.36 3.67 -25.61
CA THR A 127 22.02 3.70 -26.93
C THR A 127 21.87 2.37 -27.68
N ASN A 128 21.69 1.26 -26.94
CA ASN A 128 21.68 -0.10 -27.47
C ASN A 128 20.26 -0.70 -27.57
N ARG A 129 19.31 -0.19 -26.78
CA ARG A 129 17.95 -0.74 -26.65
C ARG A 129 16.92 0.38 -26.70
N SER A 130 15.90 0.21 -27.54
CA SER A 130 14.68 1.02 -27.38
C SER A 130 13.95 0.62 -26.09
N HIS A 131 13.22 1.56 -25.49
CA HIS A 131 12.39 1.30 -24.30
C HIS A 131 11.43 0.11 -24.52
N LEU A 132 10.84 -0.06 -25.71
CA LEU A 132 10.01 -1.23 -26.02
C LEU A 132 10.79 -2.54 -25.96
N ARG A 133 12.02 -2.57 -26.50
CA ARG A 133 12.88 -3.76 -26.46
C ARG A 133 13.24 -4.09 -25.01
N LEU A 134 13.64 -3.09 -24.23
CA LEU A 134 13.98 -3.26 -22.81
C LEU A 134 12.81 -3.88 -22.04
N VAL A 135 11.60 -3.31 -22.15
CA VAL A 135 10.41 -3.85 -21.47
C VAL A 135 10.12 -5.29 -21.90
N ARG A 136 10.31 -5.63 -23.18
CA ARG A 136 10.11 -7.00 -23.67
C ARG A 136 11.16 -7.98 -23.17
N GLU A 137 12.41 -7.57 -23.04
CA GLU A 137 13.47 -8.40 -22.44
C GLU A 137 13.17 -8.67 -20.96
N VAL A 138 12.75 -7.64 -20.20
CA VAL A 138 12.35 -7.78 -18.79
C VAL A 138 11.14 -8.73 -18.63
N GLU A 139 10.07 -8.51 -19.40
CA GLU A 139 8.87 -9.37 -19.35
C GLU A 139 9.15 -10.81 -19.81
N ALA A 140 10.03 -11.01 -20.80
CA ALA A 140 10.30 -12.33 -21.36
C ALA A 140 10.94 -13.28 -20.34
N ILE A 141 11.78 -12.77 -19.44
CA ILE A 141 12.39 -13.57 -18.37
C ILE A 141 11.57 -13.56 -17.07
N GLY A 142 10.43 -12.87 -17.06
CA GLY A 142 9.59 -12.70 -15.86
C GLY A 142 10.23 -11.82 -14.78
N GLY A 143 11.08 -10.88 -15.21
CA GLY A 143 11.83 -9.99 -14.35
C GLY A 143 11.02 -8.81 -13.81
N ASN A 144 11.52 -8.20 -12.74
CA ASN A 144 11.00 -6.94 -12.21
C ASN A 144 12.15 -5.95 -12.02
N VAL A 145 12.02 -4.75 -12.56
CA VAL A 145 12.99 -3.67 -12.43
C VAL A 145 12.40 -2.51 -11.62
N THR A 146 13.20 -1.93 -10.74
CA THR A 146 12.82 -0.77 -9.95
C THR A 146 13.97 0.21 -9.81
N ALA A 147 13.67 1.49 -9.64
CA ALA A 147 14.65 2.52 -9.33
C ALA A 147 14.19 3.30 -8.10
N SER A 148 15.15 3.86 -7.38
CA SER A 148 14.91 4.72 -6.22
C SER A 148 15.92 5.85 -6.19
N ALA A 149 15.47 7.07 -5.94
CA ALA A 149 16.32 8.20 -5.65
C ALA A 149 16.16 8.65 -4.19
N SER A 150 17.28 8.88 -3.52
CA SER A 150 17.36 9.50 -2.20
C SER A 150 18.19 10.78 -2.28
N ARG A 151 18.40 11.43 -1.14
CA ARG A 151 19.21 12.65 -1.03
C ARG A 151 20.69 12.37 -1.34
N GLU A 152 21.25 11.29 -0.81
CA GLU A 152 22.68 10.96 -0.96
C GLU A 152 22.96 9.85 -1.99
N GLN A 153 21.98 8.99 -2.27
CA GLN A 153 22.21 7.76 -3.05
C GLN A 153 21.02 7.39 -3.94
N MET A 154 21.32 6.79 -5.09
CA MET A 154 20.37 6.25 -6.04
C MET A 154 20.61 4.75 -6.23
N GLY A 155 19.53 3.99 -6.40
CA GLY A 155 19.60 2.55 -6.62
C GLY A 155 18.75 2.12 -7.81
N TYR A 156 19.33 1.31 -8.68
CA TYR A 156 18.64 0.64 -9.80
C TYR A 156 18.71 -0.86 -9.54
N THR A 157 17.57 -1.52 -9.43
CA THR A 157 17.50 -2.94 -9.04
C THR A 157 16.72 -3.77 -10.05
N TYR A 158 17.11 -5.03 -10.15
CA TYR A 158 16.53 -6.03 -11.02
C TYR A 158 16.40 -7.35 -10.23
N ASP A 159 15.18 -7.86 -10.10
CA ASP A 159 14.84 -9.19 -9.60
C ASP A 159 14.44 -10.16 -10.73
N ALA A 160 15.00 -11.37 -10.74
CA ALA A 160 14.52 -12.47 -11.58
C ALA A 160 14.98 -13.84 -11.02
N LEU A 161 14.78 -14.92 -11.78
CA LEU A 161 15.35 -16.23 -11.47
C LEU A 161 16.87 -16.23 -11.69
N LYS A 162 17.61 -16.99 -10.87
CA LYS A 162 19.08 -17.10 -10.94
C LYS A 162 19.64 -17.50 -12.30
N THR A 163 18.84 -18.20 -13.12
CA THR A 163 19.24 -18.64 -14.46
C THR A 163 19.56 -17.47 -15.40
N TYR A 164 19.03 -16.28 -15.14
CA TYR A 164 19.14 -15.11 -16.02
C TYR A 164 20.09 -14.03 -15.47
N VAL A 165 21.02 -14.39 -14.58
CA VAL A 165 22.00 -13.47 -14.02
C VAL A 165 22.75 -12.68 -15.11
N PRO A 166 23.25 -13.29 -16.20
CA PRO A 166 23.94 -12.55 -17.25
C PRO A 166 23.06 -11.46 -17.88
N GLU A 167 21.82 -11.79 -18.23
CA GLU A 167 20.86 -10.85 -18.84
C GLU A 167 20.47 -9.72 -17.88
N MET A 168 20.30 -10.03 -16.59
CA MET A 168 20.01 -9.03 -15.55
C MET A 168 21.14 -8.01 -15.43
N VAL A 169 22.39 -8.47 -15.34
CA VAL A 169 23.57 -7.61 -15.20
C VAL A 169 23.76 -6.77 -16.46
N GLU A 170 23.65 -7.37 -17.65
CA GLU A 170 23.81 -6.66 -18.91
C GLU A 170 22.78 -5.53 -19.07
N LEU A 171 21.49 -5.83 -18.83
CA LEU A 171 20.43 -4.84 -18.96
C LEU A 171 20.56 -3.74 -17.91
N LEU A 172 20.89 -4.10 -16.67
CA LEU A 172 21.06 -3.14 -15.58
C LEU A 172 22.23 -2.17 -15.86
N VAL A 173 23.39 -2.71 -16.25
CA VAL A 173 24.56 -1.88 -16.57
C VAL A 173 24.29 -1.01 -17.80
N ASP A 174 23.67 -1.53 -18.86
CA ASP A 174 23.32 -0.73 -20.05
C ASP A 174 22.36 0.41 -19.71
N SER A 175 21.36 0.15 -18.87
CA SER A 175 20.35 1.15 -18.46
C SER A 175 20.94 2.29 -17.65
N VAL A 176 21.93 2.02 -16.81
CA VAL A 176 22.55 3.02 -15.93
C VAL A 176 23.71 3.75 -16.63
N ARG A 177 24.50 3.03 -17.42
CA ARG A 177 25.71 3.55 -18.06
C ARG A 177 25.45 4.25 -19.39
N ASN A 178 24.52 3.74 -20.20
CA ASN A 178 24.28 4.23 -21.55
C ASN A 178 22.84 4.76 -21.77
N PRO A 179 22.26 5.55 -20.85
CA PRO A 179 20.93 6.10 -21.07
C PRO A 179 20.94 7.08 -22.25
N VAL A 180 19.83 7.11 -22.99
CA VAL A 180 19.59 8.16 -24.00
C VAL A 180 18.32 8.90 -23.61
N PHE A 181 18.45 10.17 -23.28
CA PHE A 181 17.35 11.00 -22.83
C PHE A 181 16.62 11.63 -24.02
N LEU A 182 15.83 10.81 -24.72
CA LEU A 182 15.04 11.27 -25.87
C LEU A 182 14.02 12.32 -25.41
N ASP A 183 14.00 13.49 -26.05
CA ASP A 183 13.18 14.63 -25.64
C ASP A 183 11.71 14.29 -25.41
N TRP A 184 11.13 13.42 -26.25
CA TRP A 184 9.73 13.03 -26.08
C TRP A 184 9.50 12.10 -24.89
N GLU A 185 10.46 11.23 -24.54
CA GLU A 185 10.37 10.37 -23.34
C GLU A 185 10.52 11.20 -22.08
N VAL A 186 11.46 12.15 -22.09
CA VAL A 186 11.68 13.13 -21.00
C VAL A 186 10.43 13.98 -20.80
N ASN A 187 9.89 14.58 -21.87
CA ASN A 187 8.67 15.38 -21.80
C ASN A 187 7.47 14.56 -21.28
N GLU A 188 7.33 13.29 -21.67
CA GLU A 188 6.30 12.41 -21.12
C GLU A 188 6.47 12.21 -19.60
N GLN A 189 7.70 11.98 -19.12
CA GLN A 189 7.93 11.82 -17.68
C GLN A 189 7.75 13.13 -16.91
N ILE A 190 8.15 14.28 -17.47
CA ILE A 190 7.89 15.60 -16.89
C ILE A 190 6.39 15.81 -16.67
N GLN A 191 5.53 15.47 -17.63
CA GLN A 191 4.07 15.57 -17.43
C GLN A 191 3.56 14.67 -16.31
N LYS A 192 4.13 13.47 -16.15
CA LYS A 192 3.77 12.55 -15.04
C LYS A 192 4.25 13.07 -13.70
N VAL A 193 5.47 13.60 -13.64
CA VAL A 193 6.03 14.23 -12.43
C VAL A 193 5.19 15.44 -12.02
N LYS A 194 4.76 16.28 -12.97
CA LYS A 194 3.81 17.39 -12.68
C LYS A 194 2.50 16.89 -12.09
N ALA A 195 1.93 15.81 -12.63
CA ALA A 195 0.70 15.22 -12.11
C ALA A 195 0.90 14.66 -10.69
N GLU A 196 2.05 14.03 -10.43
CA GLU A 196 2.41 13.54 -9.10
C GLU A 196 2.60 14.69 -8.09
N ILE A 197 3.31 15.75 -8.47
CA ILE A 197 3.48 16.95 -7.64
C ILE A 197 2.12 17.58 -7.34
N SER A 198 1.22 17.64 -8.31
CA SER A 198 -0.16 18.14 -8.10
C SER A 198 -0.96 17.27 -7.11
N GLU A 199 -0.66 15.97 -7.05
CA GLU A 199 -1.29 15.02 -6.13
C GLU A 199 -0.58 14.93 -4.76
N ILE A 200 0.55 15.61 -4.55
CA ILE A 200 1.33 15.54 -3.30
C ILE A 200 0.54 16.00 -2.07
N ASN A 201 -0.42 16.91 -2.26
CA ASN A 201 -1.33 17.37 -1.21
C ASN A 201 -2.16 16.23 -0.60
N ASN A 202 -2.29 15.09 -1.30
CA ASN A 202 -2.95 13.90 -0.75
C ASN A 202 -2.01 13.05 0.13
N ASN A 203 -0.72 13.38 0.21
CA ASN A 203 0.29 12.74 1.04
C ASN A 203 1.02 13.78 1.93
N PRO A 204 0.34 14.33 2.95
CA PRO A 204 0.90 15.37 3.80
C PRO A 204 2.13 14.92 4.59
N GLN A 205 2.28 13.63 4.87
CA GLN A 205 3.47 13.09 5.54
C GLN A 205 4.73 13.27 4.68
N GLY A 206 4.67 12.94 3.39
CA GLY A 206 5.78 13.16 2.47
C GLY A 206 6.13 14.64 2.34
N LEU A 207 5.12 15.51 2.24
CA LEU A 207 5.31 16.95 2.17
C LEU A 207 5.97 17.51 3.45
N LEU A 208 5.55 17.06 4.63
CA LEU A 208 6.18 17.47 5.89
C LEU A 208 7.65 17.07 5.95
N MET A 209 8.01 15.87 5.47
CA MET A 209 9.42 15.46 5.43
C MET A 209 10.24 16.35 4.50
N GLU A 210 9.75 16.68 3.31
CA GLU A 210 10.44 17.62 2.41
C GLU A 210 10.57 19.03 3.03
N ALA A 211 9.51 19.51 3.67
CA ALA A 211 9.50 20.79 4.36
C ALA A 211 10.49 20.85 5.53
N LEU A 212 10.61 19.77 6.32
CA LEU A 212 11.58 19.69 7.41
C LEU A 212 13.02 19.77 6.89
N HIS A 213 13.35 19.09 5.78
CA HIS A 213 14.68 19.17 5.20
C HIS A 213 14.98 20.56 4.65
N SER A 214 14.04 21.13 3.89
CA SER A 214 14.20 22.45 3.28
C SER A 214 14.30 23.56 4.34
N ALA A 215 13.57 23.46 5.45
CA ALA A 215 13.61 24.45 6.52
C ALA A 215 14.77 24.23 7.50
N GLY A 216 15.08 22.98 7.83
CA GLY A 216 16.05 22.63 8.89
C GLY A 216 17.51 22.67 8.45
N TYR A 217 17.79 22.46 7.17
CA TYR A 217 19.15 22.51 6.63
C TYR A 217 19.37 23.74 5.75
N SER A 218 20.64 24.13 5.66
CA SER A 218 21.16 25.05 4.65
C SER A 218 22.23 24.32 3.83
N GLY A 219 22.27 24.57 2.52
CA GLY A 219 23.16 23.86 1.59
C GLY A 219 22.53 22.58 1.03
N ALA A 220 23.34 21.53 0.87
CA ALA A 220 23.02 20.40 0.00
C ALA A 220 21.79 19.57 0.43
N LEU A 221 21.62 19.28 1.73
CA LEU A 221 20.46 18.50 2.21
C LEU A 221 19.14 19.29 2.19
N ALA A 222 19.22 20.62 2.05
CA ALA A 222 18.06 21.49 1.90
C ALA A 222 17.46 21.41 0.50
N ASN A 223 18.21 20.88 -0.49
CA ASN A 223 17.69 20.66 -1.83
C ASN A 223 16.48 19.72 -1.76
N PRO A 224 15.37 20.07 -2.43
CA PRO A 224 14.18 19.23 -2.44
C PRO A 224 14.48 17.93 -3.20
N LEU A 225 14.04 16.81 -2.65
CA LEU A 225 14.11 15.53 -3.35
C LEU A 225 13.04 15.47 -4.45
N LEU A 226 11.87 16.04 -4.17
CA LEU A 226 10.79 16.16 -5.14
C LEU A 226 10.95 17.45 -5.94
N ALA A 227 11.09 17.32 -7.26
CA ALA A 227 11.24 18.46 -8.17
C ALA A 227 10.16 19.54 -7.93
N PRO A 228 10.51 20.79 -7.62
CA PRO A 228 9.52 21.85 -7.45
C PRO A 228 8.90 22.25 -8.79
N GLU A 229 7.65 22.74 -8.77
CA GLU A 229 6.96 23.22 -9.98
C GLU A 229 7.74 24.34 -10.70
N SER A 230 8.55 25.11 -9.98
CA SER A 230 9.39 26.17 -10.55
C SER A 230 10.61 25.66 -11.32
N SER A 231 11.10 24.45 -11.05
CA SER A 231 12.26 23.87 -11.74
C SER A 231 11.90 22.81 -12.77
N ILE A 232 10.75 22.14 -12.62
CA ILE A 232 10.37 21.00 -13.47
C ILE A 232 10.28 21.36 -14.96
N ASP A 233 9.87 22.59 -15.29
CA ASP A 233 9.80 23.08 -16.67
C ASP A 233 11.16 23.45 -17.28
N ARG A 234 12.18 23.62 -16.45
CA ARG A 234 13.55 23.86 -16.90
C ARG A 234 14.28 22.56 -17.23
N LEU A 235 13.93 21.47 -16.55
CA LEU A 235 14.56 20.16 -16.77
C LEU A 235 14.35 19.71 -18.22
N ASN A 236 15.42 19.21 -18.82
CA ASN A 236 15.44 18.73 -20.20
C ASN A 236 16.50 17.64 -20.36
N SER A 237 16.56 17.03 -21.55
CA SER A 237 17.50 15.97 -21.90
C SER A 237 18.95 16.35 -21.63
N THR A 238 19.39 17.53 -22.08
CA THR A 238 20.77 18.01 -21.91
C THR A 238 21.17 18.11 -20.44
N ILE A 239 20.31 18.65 -19.58
CA ILE A 239 20.57 18.74 -18.13
C ILE A 239 20.74 17.35 -17.51
N LEU A 240 19.94 16.36 -17.93
CA LEU A 240 20.06 14.98 -17.44
C LEU A 240 21.34 14.31 -17.94
N GLU A 241 21.70 14.52 -19.20
CA GLU A 241 22.94 14.00 -19.80
C GLU A 241 24.17 14.54 -19.07
N GLU A 242 24.22 15.86 -18.85
CA GLU A 242 25.30 16.52 -18.10
C GLU A 242 25.37 16.00 -16.66
N PHE A 243 24.22 15.95 -15.97
CA PHE A 243 24.18 15.50 -14.58
C PHE A 243 24.63 14.04 -14.42
N VAL A 244 24.24 13.14 -15.33
CA VAL A 244 24.68 11.74 -15.34
C VAL A 244 26.17 11.66 -15.68
N ALA A 245 26.65 12.38 -16.69
CA ALA A 245 28.06 12.36 -17.09
C ALA A 245 29.00 12.83 -15.96
N GLU A 246 28.57 13.82 -15.17
CA GLU A 246 29.34 14.34 -14.04
C GLU A 246 29.31 13.41 -12.81
N ASN A 247 28.18 12.76 -12.53
CA ASN A 247 27.98 12.06 -11.26
C ASN A 247 28.09 10.53 -11.33
N PHE A 248 27.82 9.90 -12.48
CA PHE A 248 27.77 8.44 -12.61
C PHE A 248 29.16 7.90 -12.99
N THR A 249 30.12 8.08 -12.08
CA THR A 249 31.53 7.72 -12.27
C THR A 249 31.90 6.43 -11.54
N ALA A 250 32.95 5.75 -12.02
CA ALA A 250 33.35 4.44 -11.52
C ALA A 250 33.56 4.35 -9.98
N PRO A 251 34.26 5.28 -9.32
CA PRO A 251 34.48 5.20 -7.87
C PRO A 251 33.22 5.36 -7.00
N ARG A 252 32.11 5.82 -7.59
CA ARG A 252 30.81 6.05 -6.91
C ARG A 252 29.81 4.92 -7.16
N MET A 253 30.23 3.85 -7.85
CA MET A 253 29.35 2.75 -8.24
C MET A 253 29.64 1.46 -7.46
N VAL A 254 28.55 0.86 -6.96
CA VAL A 254 28.57 -0.45 -6.32
C VAL A 254 27.54 -1.35 -7.00
N LEU A 255 27.99 -2.44 -7.62
CA LEU A 255 27.12 -3.51 -8.09
C LEU A 255 27.01 -4.57 -6.98
N ALA A 256 25.82 -4.69 -6.37
CA ALA A 256 25.55 -5.63 -5.29
C ALA A 256 24.54 -6.70 -5.72
N ALA A 257 24.80 -7.96 -5.39
CA ALA A 257 23.91 -9.07 -5.72
C ALA A 257 23.65 -9.98 -4.53
N SER A 258 22.38 -10.32 -4.29
CA SER A 258 21.96 -11.40 -3.39
C SER A 258 21.43 -12.58 -4.21
N GLY A 259 21.98 -13.77 -3.94
CA GLY A 259 21.66 -14.99 -4.67
C GLY A 259 22.49 -15.23 -5.92
N VAL A 260 23.70 -14.69 -6.01
CA VAL A 260 24.56 -14.85 -7.19
C VAL A 260 25.97 -15.23 -6.76
N GLU A 261 26.54 -16.26 -7.40
CA GLU A 261 27.92 -16.65 -7.12
C GLU A 261 28.89 -15.56 -7.61
N HIS A 262 29.92 -15.29 -6.82
CA HIS A 262 30.77 -14.12 -7.05
C HIS A 262 31.56 -14.17 -8.35
N GLU A 263 32.11 -15.34 -8.68
CA GLU A 263 32.89 -15.51 -9.91
C GLU A 263 32.01 -15.40 -11.17
N GLU A 264 30.76 -15.87 -11.11
CA GLU A 264 29.79 -15.71 -12.19
C GLU A 264 29.46 -14.23 -12.38
N LEU A 265 29.14 -13.51 -11.30
CA LEU A 265 28.86 -12.07 -11.35
C LEU A 265 30.06 -11.30 -11.93
N LEU A 266 31.27 -11.59 -11.46
CA LEU A 266 32.50 -10.94 -11.95
C LEU A 266 32.74 -11.20 -13.43
N SER A 267 32.50 -12.43 -13.89
CA SER A 267 32.72 -12.81 -15.29
C SER A 267 31.87 -11.98 -16.27
N VAL A 268 30.66 -11.59 -15.86
CA VAL A 268 29.74 -10.78 -16.65
C VAL A 268 29.95 -9.28 -16.41
N ALA A 269 30.08 -8.85 -15.16
CA ALA A 269 30.10 -7.44 -14.81
C ALA A 269 31.44 -6.75 -15.15
N LYS A 270 32.57 -7.45 -15.02
CA LYS A 270 33.90 -6.85 -15.23
C LYS A 270 34.08 -6.30 -16.66
N PRO A 271 33.77 -7.05 -17.74
CA PRO A 271 33.85 -6.51 -19.10
C PRO A 271 32.95 -5.29 -19.35
N LEU A 272 31.82 -5.18 -18.62
CA LEU A 272 30.83 -4.12 -18.82
C LEU A 272 31.12 -2.83 -18.03
N LEU A 273 31.97 -2.91 -16.99
CA LEU A 273 32.23 -1.80 -16.06
C LEU A 273 33.69 -1.36 -16.03
N SER A 274 34.64 -2.16 -16.51
CA SER A 274 36.08 -1.89 -16.35
C SER A 274 36.62 -0.69 -17.14
N ASP A 275 35.90 -0.25 -18.17
CA ASP A 275 36.24 0.86 -19.06
C ASP A 275 35.55 2.18 -18.69
N LEU A 276 34.76 2.20 -17.61
CA LEU A 276 34.26 3.45 -17.03
C LEU A 276 35.43 4.32 -16.54
N PRO A 277 35.36 5.66 -16.74
CA PRO A 277 36.44 6.55 -16.38
C PRO A 277 36.63 6.61 -14.86
N ALA A 278 37.87 6.46 -14.43
CA ALA A 278 38.28 6.63 -13.03
C ALA A 278 38.46 8.13 -12.73
N VAL A 279 37.34 8.85 -12.61
CA VAL A 279 37.34 10.27 -12.24
C VAL A 279 37.48 10.38 -10.72
N PRO A 280 38.38 11.24 -10.19
CA PRO A 280 38.49 11.47 -8.76
C PRO A 280 37.15 11.89 -8.16
N HIS A 281 36.88 11.45 -6.93
CA HIS A 281 35.65 11.77 -6.21
C HIS A 281 35.57 13.28 -5.96
N SER A 282 34.55 13.96 -6.51
CA SER A 282 34.24 15.35 -6.19
C SER A 282 33.91 15.48 -4.71
N ALA A 283 34.32 16.57 -4.07
CA ALA A 283 34.00 16.81 -2.67
C ALA A 283 32.49 16.80 -2.44
N VAL A 284 32.03 16.06 -1.43
CA VAL A 284 30.62 15.99 -1.06
C VAL A 284 30.12 17.40 -0.71
N PRO A 285 29.02 17.87 -1.33
CA PRO A 285 28.42 19.15 -1.01
C PRO A 285 28.04 19.24 0.48
N LYS A 286 28.51 20.29 1.14
CA LYS A 286 28.32 20.46 2.59
C LYS A 286 26.90 20.91 2.90
N SER A 287 26.40 20.46 4.05
CA SER A 287 25.14 20.91 4.63
C SER A 287 25.36 21.32 6.08
N GLN A 288 24.63 22.33 6.54
CA GLN A 288 24.61 22.76 7.93
C GLN A 288 23.17 22.78 8.45
N TYR A 289 22.95 22.14 9.59
CA TYR A 289 21.67 22.24 10.29
C TYR A 289 21.54 23.59 11.00
N VAL A 290 20.42 24.27 10.79
CA VAL A 290 20.16 25.63 11.32
C VAL A 290 18.86 25.73 12.11
N GLY A 291 17.99 24.70 12.09
CA GLY A 291 16.61 24.80 12.57
C GLY A 291 15.73 25.58 11.60
N GLY A 292 14.44 25.75 11.91
CA GLY A 292 13.56 26.54 11.04
C GLY A 292 12.07 26.31 11.28
N ASP A 293 11.23 27.09 10.62
CA ASP A 293 9.77 26.96 10.67
C ASP A 293 9.20 27.04 9.25
N PHE A 294 8.48 26.00 8.84
CA PHE A 294 7.72 25.96 7.59
C PHE A 294 6.24 25.78 7.88
N ARG A 295 5.40 26.66 7.34
CA ARG A 295 3.95 26.58 7.50
C ARG A 295 3.25 26.75 6.16
N CYS A 296 2.41 25.78 5.82
CA CYS A 296 1.59 25.81 4.61
C CYS A 296 0.12 25.69 4.99
N GLN A 297 -0.63 26.79 4.84
CA GLN A 297 -2.07 26.78 5.05
C GLN A 297 -2.75 26.02 3.90
N ALA A 298 -3.50 24.98 4.22
CA ALA A 298 -4.21 24.17 3.23
C ALA A 298 -5.59 23.75 3.73
N ALA A 299 -6.55 23.65 2.82
CA ALA A 299 -7.88 23.11 3.13
C ALA A 299 -7.78 21.59 3.29
N SER A 300 -7.63 21.12 4.53
CA SER A 300 -7.50 19.72 4.89
C SER A 300 -8.45 19.34 6.03
N PRO A 301 -8.97 18.09 6.09
CA PRO A 301 -9.76 17.61 7.22
C PRO A 301 -8.99 17.55 8.55
N GLY A 302 -7.65 17.60 8.49
CA GLY A 302 -6.78 17.57 9.65
C GLY A 302 -5.55 18.45 9.46
N THR A 303 -4.95 18.83 10.58
CA THR A 303 -3.70 19.59 10.63
C THR A 303 -2.56 18.64 10.93
N HIS A 304 -1.54 18.72 10.10
CA HIS A 304 -0.36 17.88 10.16
C HIS A 304 0.81 18.74 10.65
N VAL A 305 1.54 18.25 11.65
CA VAL A 305 2.68 18.95 12.23
C VAL A 305 3.81 17.97 12.47
N ALA A 306 5.05 18.41 12.24
CA ALA A 306 6.24 17.66 12.60
C ALA A 306 7.26 18.57 13.28
N LEU A 307 7.86 18.05 14.34
CA LEU A 307 8.99 18.65 15.05
C LEU A 307 10.20 17.76 14.84
N ALA A 308 11.33 18.35 14.46
CA ALA A 308 12.58 17.63 14.23
C ALA A 308 13.76 18.39 14.83
N PHE A 309 14.80 17.63 15.15
CA PHE A 309 16.06 18.07 15.72
C PHE A 309 17.21 17.34 15.03
N GLU A 310 18.41 17.90 15.10
CA GLU A 310 19.58 17.29 14.51
C GLU A 310 20.09 16.08 15.31
N VAL A 311 20.47 15.04 14.57
CA VAL A 311 21.29 13.92 15.03
C VAL A 311 22.71 14.11 14.48
N PRO A 312 23.65 14.62 15.27
CA PRO A 312 24.99 14.92 14.77
C PRO A 312 25.81 13.64 14.54
N GLY A 313 26.54 13.58 13.42
CA GLY A 313 27.51 12.53 13.10
C GLY A 313 27.01 11.44 12.16
N GLY A 314 25.69 11.35 11.92
CA GLY A 314 25.13 10.48 10.88
C GLY A 314 25.52 9.01 10.99
N TRP A 315 25.59 8.33 9.85
CA TRP A 315 26.02 6.94 9.74
C TRP A 315 27.50 6.75 10.11
N HIS A 316 28.37 7.72 9.86
CA HIS A 316 29.78 7.63 10.26
C HIS A 316 29.98 7.58 11.78
N LYS A 317 28.99 8.05 12.56
CA LYS A 317 28.93 7.87 14.01
C LYS A 317 27.96 6.76 14.40
N GLU A 318 28.34 5.53 14.05
CA GLU A 318 27.50 4.32 14.15
C GLU A 318 26.87 4.10 15.52
N THR A 319 27.59 4.37 16.61
CA THR A 319 27.06 4.23 17.97
C THR A 319 25.83 5.12 18.18
N ASP A 320 25.89 6.38 17.75
CA ASP A 320 24.80 7.33 17.90
C ASP A 320 23.64 6.95 16.95
N ALA A 321 23.95 6.49 15.73
CA ALA A 321 22.94 6.01 14.78
C ALA A 321 22.15 4.80 15.35
N MET A 322 22.82 3.87 16.02
CA MET A 322 22.16 2.73 16.69
C MET A 322 21.30 3.18 17.87
N ILE A 323 21.80 4.08 18.71
CA ILE A 323 21.03 4.64 19.83
C ILE A 323 19.78 5.38 19.31
N VAL A 324 19.88 6.16 18.23
CA VAL A 324 18.71 6.82 17.61
C VAL A 324 17.72 5.83 17.03
N THR A 325 18.19 4.73 16.43
CA THR A 325 17.32 3.68 15.90
C THR A 325 16.54 3.00 17.03
N VAL A 326 17.20 2.68 18.15
CA VAL A 326 16.54 2.14 19.35
C VAL A 326 15.59 3.18 19.96
N LEU A 327 15.97 4.45 20.00
CA LEU A 327 15.14 5.55 20.47
C LEU A 327 13.86 5.72 19.64
N GLN A 328 13.97 5.64 18.30
CA GLN A 328 12.83 5.68 17.39
C GLN A 328 11.88 4.51 17.67
N MET A 329 12.40 3.29 17.84
CA MET A 329 11.59 2.11 18.16
C MET A 329 10.93 2.21 19.54
N LEU A 330 11.64 2.78 20.53
CA LEU A 330 11.14 3.01 21.89
C LEU A 330 9.99 4.01 21.93
N MET A 331 10.16 5.15 21.26
CA MET A 331 9.11 6.16 21.16
C MET A 331 7.94 5.63 20.35
N GLY A 332 8.21 5.03 19.19
CA GLY A 332 7.23 4.37 18.33
C GLY A 332 6.06 5.27 17.96
N GLY A 333 4.84 4.80 18.21
CA GLY A 333 3.59 5.49 17.86
C GLY A 333 2.83 4.80 16.74
N GLY A 334 2.06 5.56 15.97
CA GLY A 334 1.31 5.05 14.82
C GLY A 334 0.05 5.85 14.52
N GLY A 335 -0.87 5.22 13.80
CA GLY A 335 -2.21 5.74 13.55
C GLY A 335 -3.26 5.10 14.46
N SER A 336 -4.19 5.89 14.98
CA SER A 336 -5.29 5.44 15.86
C SER A 336 -6.18 4.37 15.21
N PHE A 337 -6.16 4.26 13.87
CA PHE A 337 -6.94 3.29 13.10
C PHE A 337 -6.18 2.01 12.69
N SER A 338 -4.91 1.84 13.06
CA SER A 338 -4.15 0.66 12.61
C SER A 338 -4.80 -0.66 13.07
N ALA A 339 -5.15 -1.53 12.12
CA ALA A 339 -5.88 -2.80 12.35
C ALA A 339 -5.02 -4.06 12.41
N GLY A 340 -3.70 -3.91 12.43
CA GLY A 340 -2.81 -5.04 12.69
C GLY A 340 -2.98 -5.62 14.10
N GLY A 341 -2.56 -6.88 14.28
CA GLY A 341 -2.53 -7.55 15.58
C GLY A 341 -1.39 -7.06 16.49
N PRO A 342 -1.14 -7.79 17.60
CA PRO A 342 0.03 -7.57 18.45
C PRO A 342 1.35 -7.58 17.66
N GLY A 343 2.36 -6.85 18.14
CA GLY A 343 3.69 -6.75 17.51
C GLY A 343 3.94 -5.46 16.72
N LYS A 344 2.89 -4.73 16.32
CA LYS A 344 3.02 -3.46 15.57
C LYS A 344 3.47 -2.22 16.39
N GLY A 345 3.97 -2.41 17.61
CA GLY A 345 4.39 -1.29 18.47
C GLY A 345 3.28 -0.65 19.35
N MET A 346 2.17 -1.36 19.64
CA MET A 346 1.09 -0.83 20.51
C MET A 346 1.52 -0.52 21.95
N TYR A 347 2.61 -1.12 22.42
CA TYR A 347 3.21 -0.87 23.73
C TYR A 347 4.39 0.10 23.68
N SER A 348 4.58 0.82 22.56
CA SER A 348 5.56 1.91 22.50
C SER A 348 5.09 3.11 23.30
N ARG A 349 6.04 3.96 23.72
CA ARG A 349 5.78 5.04 24.68
C ARG A 349 4.71 6.02 24.18
N LEU A 350 4.83 6.46 22.92
CA LEU A 350 3.88 7.40 22.31
C LEU A 350 2.53 6.76 22.08
N TYR A 351 2.47 5.48 21.73
CA TYR A 351 1.20 4.78 21.56
C TYR A 351 0.41 4.73 22.88
N LEU A 352 1.08 4.35 23.97
CA LEU A 352 0.44 4.22 25.29
C LEU A 352 0.04 5.58 25.89
N ARG A 353 0.93 6.57 25.86
CA ARG A 353 0.70 7.87 26.52
C ARG A 353 -0.13 8.84 25.70
N ILE A 354 -0.06 8.73 24.37
CA ILE A 354 -0.72 9.68 23.48
C ILE A 354 -1.96 9.06 22.82
N LEU A 355 -1.79 8.00 22.04
CA LEU A 355 -2.90 7.47 21.23
C LEU A 355 -4.01 6.80 22.07
N ASN A 356 -3.67 6.20 23.23
CA ASN A 356 -4.69 5.63 24.12
C ASN A 356 -5.41 6.70 24.96
N GLU A 357 -4.75 7.81 25.31
CA GLU A 357 -5.30 8.84 26.19
C GLU A 357 -6.02 9.96 25.42
N TYR A 358 -5.55 10.32 24.22
CA TYR A 358 -6.02 11.48 23.46
C TYR A 358 -6.66 11.06 22.13
N HIS A 359 -7.97 10.81 22.16
CA HIS A 359 -8.74 10.31 21.03
C HIS A 359 -8.85 11.29 19.85
N GLN A 360 -8.60 12.59 20.07
CA GLN A 360 -8.60 13.64 19.05
C GLN A 360 -7.39 13.55 18.10
N ILE A 361 -6.36 12.79 18.47
CA ILE A 361 -5.17 12.60 17.66
C ILE A 361 -5.41 11.40 16.72
N GLN A 362 -5.25 11.64 15.41
CA GLN A 362 -5.45 10.62 14.38
C GLN A 362 -4.19 9.78 14.16
N SER A 363 -3.02 10.42 14.23
CA SER A 363 -1.72 9.76 14.15
C SER A 363 -0.67 10.55 14.93
N PHE A 364 0.25 9.82 15.56
CA PHE A 364 1.34 10.39 16.35
C PHE A 364 2.48 9.39 16.39
N SER A 365 3.62 9.70 15.75
CA SER A 365 4.74 8.77 15.69
C SER A 365 6.08 9.49 15.65
N ALA A 366 7.09 8.86 16.24
CA ALA A 366 8.48 9.27 16.11
C ALA A 366 9.07 8.76 14.78
N PHE A 367 10.02 9.50 14.24
CA PHE A 367 10.78 9.13 13.05
C PHE A 367 12.25 9.50 13.20
N SER A 368 13.09 8.85 12.40
CA SER A 368 14.50 9.22 12.20
C SER A 368 14.83 9.17 10.71
N SER A 369 15.78 9.99 10.28
CA SER A 369 16.35 9.98 8.94
C SER A 369 17.83 10.28 9.08
N ILE A 370 18.69 9.30 8.79
CA ILE A 370 20.12 9.37 9.04
C ILE A 370 20.85 9.43 7.70
N TYR A 371 21.74 10.40 7.56
CA TYR A 371 22.62 10.66 6.42
C TYR A 371 24.07 10.34 6.80
N ASN A 372 25.02 10.47 5.89
CA ASN A 372 26.42 10.10 6.16
C ASN A 372 26.99 10.86 7.38
N ASP A 373 26.80 12.18 7.45
CA ASP A 373 27.42 13.05 8.49
C ASP A 373 26.43 13.73 9.45
N THR A 374 25.12 13.60 9.22
CA THR A 374 24.06 14.25 10.02
C THR A 374 22.77 13.42 9.96
N GLY A 375 21.71 13.87 10.63
CA GLY A 375 20.41 13.23 10.57
C GLY A 375 19.34 14.07 11.23
N LEU A 376 18.10 13.65 11.08
CA LEU A 376 16.94 14.24 11.74
C LEU A 376 16.26 13.19 12.62
N PHE A 377 15.89 13.61 13.82
CA PHE A 377 15.03 12.84 14.71
C PHE A 377 13.87 13.72 15.15
N GLY A 378 12.65 13.16 15.16
CA GLY A 378 11.48 13.97 15.40
C GLY A 378 10.20 13.20 15.67
N ILE A 379 9.12 13.96 15.85
CA ILE A 379 7.75 13.46 16.01
C ILE A 379 6.88 14.12 14.94
N HIS A 380 6.09 13.32 14.23
CA HIS A 380 5.00 13.81 13.41
C HIS A 380 3.66 13.50 14.09
N ALA A 381 2.71 14.43 13.96
CA ALA A 381 1.37 14.31 14.51
C ALA A 381 0.32 14.79 13.49
N THR A 382 -0.85 14.17 13.52
CA THR A 382 -2.02 14.54 12.73
C THR A 382 -3.23 14.61 13.64
N THR A 383 -3.92 15.75 13.68
CA THR A 383 -5.06 16.00 14.58
C THR A 383 -6.01 17.05 13.98
N GLY A 384 -7.10 17.37 14.68
CA GLY A 384 -7.97 18.50 14.33
C GLY A 384 -7.28 19.86 14.55
N SER A 385 -7.70 20.90 13.83
CA SER A 385 -7.09 22.23 13.95
C SER A 385 -7.31 22.90 15.32
N ASP A 386 -8.34 22.48 16.04
CA ASP A 386 -8.64 22.88 17.40
C ASP A 386 -7.66 22.29 18.43
N PHE A 387 -7.09 21.11 18.15
CA PHE A 387 -6.23 20.38 19.09
C PHE A 387 -4.73 20.46 18.75
N VAL A 388 -4.35 21.06 17.62
CA VAL A 388 -2.96 21.08 17.13
C VAL A 388 -1.98 21.73 18.10
N SER A 389 -2.35 22.85 18.74
CA SER A 389 -1.48 23.49 19.76
C SER A 389 -1.20 22.55 20.92
N LYS A 390 -2.21 21.78 21.35
CA LYS A 390 -2.05 20.81 22.42
C LYS A 390 -1.22 19.61 21.98
N ALA A 391 -1.36 19.16 20.73
CA ALA A 391 -0.53 18.09 20.18
C ALA A 391 0.96 18.47 20.13
N VAL A 392 1.28 19.73 19.79
CA VAL A 392 2.65 20.25 19.86
C VAL A 392 3.18 20.23 21.29
N ASP A 393 2.41 20.69 22.28
CA ASP A 393 2.80 20.62 23.70
C ASP A 393 3.06 19.18 24.16
N LEU A 394 2.28 18.21 23.67
CA LEU A 394 2.46 16.79 23.98
C LEU A 394 3.73 16.23 23.35
N ALA A 395 4.01 16.56 22.09
CA ALA A 395 5.25 16.16 21.41
C ALA A 395 6.49 16.75 22.10
N ALA A 396 6.47 18.04 22.38
CA ALA A 396 7.46 18.75 23.17
C ALA A 396 7.73 18.07 24.51
N ARG A 397 6.66 17.75 25.26
CA ARG A 397 6.74 17.07 26.55
C ARG A 397 7.38 15.68 26.43
N GLU A 398 6.96 14.84 25.50
CA GLU A 398 7.48 13.48 25.37
C GLU A 398 8.96 13.46 24.95
N LEU A 399 9.40 14.41 24.12
CA LEU A 399 10.81 14.61 23.77
C LEU A 399 11.65 14.99 25.00
N LEU A 400 11.19 15.92 25.83
CA LEU A 400 11.87 16.28 27.09
C LEU A 400 11.88 15.10 28.08
N LEU A 401 10.79 14.35 28.15
CA LEU A 401 10.67 13.19 29.04
C LEU A 401 11.57 12.03 28.61
N VAL A 402 12.00 11.92 27.35
CA VAL A 402 12.99 10.89 26.96
C VAL A 402 14.42 11.37 27.17
N ALA A 403 14.65 12.68 27.06
CA ALA A 403 15.93 13.32 27.39
C ALA A 403 16.24 13.37 28.89
N THR A 404 15.22 13.31 29.76
CA THR A 404 15.41 13.38 31.21
C THR A 404 15.81 12.00 31.78
N PRO A 405 16.96 11.87 32.47
CA PRO A 405 17.37 10.61 33.10
C PRO A 405 16.32 10.05 34.05
N GLY A 406 16.16 8.73 34.06
CA GLY A 406 15.21 8.02 34.95
C GLY A 406 13.73 8.09 34.53
N LYS A 407 13.40 8.77 33.42
CA LYS A 407 12.02 8.82 32.89
C LYS A 407 11.70 7.71 31.88
N VAL A 408 12.72 7.01 31.39
CA VAL A 408 12.60 5.79 30.59
C VAL A 408 12.84 4.60 31.51
N THR A 409 11.93 3.63 31.48
CA THR A 409 12.05 2.42 32.30
C THR A 409 12.89 1.35 31.61
N GLN A 410 13.53 0.47 32.39
CA GLN A 410 14.30 -0.64 31.82
C GLN A 410 13.43 -1.55 30.93
N GLY A 411 12.19 -1.82 31.33
CA GLY A 411 11.26 -2.62 30.52
C GLY A 411 10.83 -1.97 29.21
N GLU A 412 10.83 -0.63 29.10
CA GLU A 412 10.66 0.06 27.81
C GLU A 412 11.89 -0.10 26.92
N LEU A 413 13.10 0.03 27.50
CA LEU A 413 14.36 -0.12 26.76
C LEU A 413 14.55 -1.56 26.26
N ASP A 414 14.37 -2.56 27.11
CA ASP A 414 14.54 -3.97 26.73
C ASP A 414 13.60 -4.35 25.59
N ARG A 415 12.32 -3.93 25.67
CA ARG A 415 11.35 -4.13 24.60
C ARG A 415 11.77 -3.43 23.31
N ALA A 416 12.29 -2.21 23.38
CA ALA A 416 12.75 -1.47 22.22
C ALA A 416 13.97 -2.15 21.56
N LYS A 417 14.92 -2.66 22.35
CA LYS A 417 16.09 -3.40 21.88
C LYS A 417 15.68 -4.69 21.17
N GLU A 418 14.85 -5.51 21.81
CA GLU A 418 14.35 -6.76 21.20
C GLU A 418 13.53 -6.49 19.94
N SER A 419 12.67 -5.46 19.96
CA SER A 419 11.90 -5.06 18.77
C SER A 419 12.79 -4.56 17.63
N THR A 420 13.89 -3.86 17.95
CA THR A 420 14.86 -3.38 16.95
C THR A 420 15.62 -4.55 16.34
N LYS A 421 16.15 -5.47 17.16
CA LYS A 421 16.83 -6.70 16.68
C LYS A 421 15.90 -7.55 15.81
N SER A 422 14.66 -7.74 16.26
CA SER A 422 13.63 -8.47 15.50
C SER A 422 13.34 -7.80 14.15
N ALA A 423 13.19 -6.48 14.12
CA ALA A 423 12.92 -5.75 12.88
C ALA A 423 14.08 -5.84 11.89
N VAL A 424 15.33 -5.72 12.36
CA VAL A 424 16.53 -5.90 11.53
C VAL A 424 16.57 -7.31 10.95
N LEU A 425 16.49 -8.34 11.79
CA LEU A 425 16.58 -9.74 11.35
C LEU A 425 15.47 -10.14 10.37
N MET A 426 14.22 -9.77 10.64
CA MET A 426 13.08 -10.07 9.76
C MET A 426 13.18 -9.37 8.42
N ASN A 427 13.71 -8.14 8.38
CA ASN A 427 13.93 -7.44 7.11
C ASN A 427 15.02 -8.11 6.26
N MET A 428 16.06 -8.67 6.89
CA MET A 428 17.15 -9.40 6.21
C MET A 428 16.72 -10.73 5.58
N GLU A 429 15.47 -11.18 5.76
CA GLU A 429 14.92 -12.35 5.05
C GLU A 429 14.63 -12.03 3.57
N SER A 430 14.36 -10.76 3.26
CA SER A 430 14.06 -10.34 1.89
C SER A 430 15.33 -10.11 1.10
N ARG A 431 15.60 -10.94 0.09
CA ARG A 431 16.77 -10.81 -0.81
C ARG A 431 16.92 -9.41 -1.44
N MET A 432 15.81 -8.70 -1.68
CA MET A 432 15.82 -7.34 -2.21
C MET A 432 16.47 -6.40 -1.19
N VAL A 433 16.01 -6.49 0.07
CA VAL A 433 16.58 -5.75 1.20
C VAL A 433 18.04 -6.13 1.42
N VAL A 434 18.40 -7.41 1.26
CA VAL A 434 19.81 -7.80 1.43
C VAL A 434 20.71 -7.21 0.33
N SER A 435 20.28 -7.23 -0.93
CA SER A 435 21.05 -6.59 -2.00
C SER A 435 21.17 -5.06 -1.82
N GLU A 436 20.15 -4.42 -1.26
CA GLU A 436 20.15 -3.01 -0.89
C GLU A 436 21.08 -2.73 0.30
N ASP A 437 21.01 -3.53 1.35
CA ASP A 437 21.90 -3.50 2.51
C ASP A 437 23.37 -3.57 2.10
N ILE A 438 23.74 -4.55 1.25
CA ILE A 438 25.10 -4.69 0.72
C ILE A 438 25.50 -3.42 -0.05
N GLY A 439 24.67 -2.96 -0.98
CA GLY A 439 24.97 -1.81 -1.82
C GLY A 439 25.17 -0.53 -1.01
N ARG A 440 24.22 -0.22 -0.14
CA ARG A 440 24.21 1.00 0.67
C ARG A 440 25.33 1.03 1.71
N GLN A 441 25.57 -0.08 2.41
CA GLN A 441 26.67 -0.14 3.38
C GLN A 441 28.03 0.06 2.69
N ILE A 442 28.24 -0.53 1.51
CA ILE A 442 29.51 -0.36 0.78
C ILE A 442 29.67 1.07 0.23
N LEU A 443 28.59 1.75 -0.13
CA LEU A 443 28.63 3.18 -0.46
C LEU A 443 29.00 4.03 0.75
N THR A 444 28.38 3.79 1.91
CA THR A 444 28.59 4.59 3.12
C THR A 444 29.91 4.29 3.83
N TYR A 445 30.21 3.01 4.12
CA TYR A 445 31.37 2.59 4.93
C TYR A 445 32.54 2.08 4.10
N GLY A 446 32.34 1.80 2.81
CA GLY A 446 33.33 1.14 1.97
C GLY A 446 33.37 -0.38 2.10
N GLU A 447 32.67 -0.94 3.08
CA GLU A 447 32.55 -2.37 3.37
C GLU A 447 31.12 -2.73 3.80
N ARG A 448 30.83 -4.03 3.91
CA ARG A 448 29.58 -4.51 4.53
C ARG A 448 29.89 -5.04 5.91
N LYS A 449 29.36 -4.39 6.94
CA LYS A 449 29.46 -4.87 8.32
C LYS A 449 28.48 -6.03 8.54
N PRO A 450 28.91 -7.07 9.26
CA PRO A 450 28.07 -8.23 9.54
C PRO A 450 26.89 -7.83 10.45
N VAL A 451 25.75 -8.52 10.32
CA VAL A 451 24.54 -8.20 11.09
C VAL A 451 24.79 -8.31 12.61
N GLU A 452 25.65 -9.23 13.03
CA GLU A 452 26.06 -9.46 14.41
C GLU A 452 26.70 -8.21 15.04
N TYR A 453 27.37 -7.38 14.24
CA TYR A 453 27.93 -6.11 14.71
C TYR A 453 26.82 -5.17 15.19
N PHE A 454 25.76 -5.01 14.39
CA PHE A 454 24.63 -4.15 14.72
C PHE A 454 23.79 -4.73 15.87
N LEU A 455 23.59 -6.05 15.92
CA LEU A 455 22.89 -6.69 17.04
C LEU A 455 23.61 -6.44 18.36
N LYS A 456 24.95 -6.58 18.38
CA LYS A 456 25.77 -6.29 19.55
C LYS A 456 25.68 -4.81 19.94
N ALA A 457 25.75 -3.90 18.97
CA ALA A 457 25.62 -2.46 19.23
C ALA A 457 24.25 -2.12 19.84
N VAL A 458 23.17 -2.74 19.37
CA VAL A 458 21.83 -2.61 19.98
C VAL A 458 21.80 -3.15 21.40
N ASP A 459 22.43 -4.31 21.66
CA ASP A 459 22.49 -4.92 22.99
C ASP A 459 23.30 -4.12 23.99
N GLU A 460 24.27 -3.34 23.55
CA GLU A 460 25.09 -2.48 24.41
C GLU A 460 24.39 -1.17 24.79
N VAL A 461 23.29 -0.79 24.13
CA VAL A 461 22.55 0.45 24.45
C VAL A 461 22.01 0.42 25.88
N THR A 462 22.32 1.48 26.64
CA THR A 462 21.86 1.69 28.02
C THR A 462 20.87 2.86 28.15
N LEU A 463 20.20 2.97 29.30
CA LEU A 463 19.30 4.09 29.63
C LEU A 463 20.05 5.45 29.66
N ASN A 464 21.33 5.43 30.06
CA ASN A 464 22.16 6.63 30.10
C ASN A 464 22.48 7.12 28.68
N ASP A 465 22.76 6.19 27.75
CA ASP A 465 23.01 6.53 26.35
C ASP A 465 21.78 7.17 25.71
N ILE A 466 20.60 6.61 25.95
CA ILE A 466 19.32 7.14 25.46
C ILE A 466 19.09 8.56 25.98
N SER A 467 19.19 8.78 27.30
CA SER A 467 18.93 10.10 27.88
C SER A 467 19.99 11.13 27.50
N SER A 468 21.26 10.74 27.44
CA SER A 468 22.37 11.59 27.02
C SER A 468 22.23 12.02 25.55
N LEU A 469 21.99 11.08 24.64
CA LEU A 469 21.83 11.39 23.23
C LEU A 469 20.53 12.15 22.96
N ALA A 470 19.42 11.77 23.58
CA ALA A 470 18.17 12.52 23.46
C ALA A 470 18.34 13.97 23.97
N SER A 471 19.05 14.18 25.07
CA SER A 471 19.40 15.52 25.58
C SER A 471 20.23 16.32 24.57
N LYS A 472 21.21 15.67 23.93
CA LYS A 472 22.01 16.29 22.87
C LYS A 472 21.16 16.66 21.65
N ILE A 473 20.27 15.78 21.20
CA ILE A 473 19.35 16.03 20.07
C ILE A 473 18.47 17.24 20.37
N VAL A 474 17.78 17.26 21.51
CA VAL A 474 16.87 18.39 21.87
C VAL A 474 17.59 19.70 22.18
N SER A 475 18.92 19.68 22.30
CA SER A 475 19.74 20.90 22.46
C SER A 475 20.02 21.63 21.14
N SER A 476 19.82 20.95 20.01
CA SER A 476 19.90 21.57 18.69
C SER A 476 18.71 22.52 18.43
N PRO A 477 18.84 23.50 17.53
CA PRO A 477 17.73 24.36 17.12
C PRO A 477 16.51 23.53 16.67
N LEU A 478 15.29 23.97 17.01
CA LEU A 478 14.07 23.28 16.56
C LEU A 478 13.84 23.50 15.06
N THR A 479 13.51 22.43 14.33
CA THR A 479 12.84 22.51 13.02
C THR A 479 11.38 22.12 13.17
N MET A 480 10.48 22.97 12.71
CA MET A 480 9.04 22.71 12.70
C MET A 480 8.50 22.80 11.28
N ALA A 481 7.65 21.85 10.89
CA ALA A 481 6.88 21.92 9.66
C ALA A 481 5.40 21.69 9.96
N SER A 482 4.51 22.46 9.32
CA SER A 482 3.07 22.29 9.44
C SER A 482 2.36 22.45 8.10
N TRP A 483 1.32 21.64 7.89
CA TRP A 483 0.46 21.66 6.72
C TRP A 483 -1.00 21.44 7.11
N GLY A 484 -1.90 22.25 6.58
CA GLY A 484 -3.34 22.21 6.93
C GLY A 484 -3.79 23.50 7.59
N ASP A 485 -4.71 23.42 8.57
CA ASP A 485 -5.24 24.59 9.27
C ASP A 485 -4.44 24.91 10.54
N ALA A 486 -3.40 25.72 10.36
CA ALA A 486 -2.39 26.01 11.38
C ALA A 486 -2.57 27.38 12.06
N THR A 487 -3.71 28.06 11.87
CA THR A 487 -3.92 29.44 12.37
C THR A 487 -3.87 29.55 13.89
N THR A 488 -4.10 28.45 14.60
CA THR A 488 -4.04 28.36 16.07
C THR A 488 -2.62 28.16 16.61
N LEU A 489 -1.64 27.84 15.75
CA LEU A 489 -0.24 27.69 16.15
C LEU A 489 0.40 29.07 16.31
N SER A 490 0.68 29.48 17.55
CA SER A 490 1.35 30.77 17.80
C SER A 490 2.77 30.81 17.20
N ALA A 491 3.22 32.00 16.80
CA ALA A 491 4.62 32.25 16.44
C ALA A 491 5.58 32.18 17.66
N ALA A 492 5.02 32.11 18.88
CA ALA A 492 5.77 32.17 20.13
C ALA A 492 6.55 30.88 20.49
N CYS A 493 6.42 29.80 19.70
CA CYS A 493 7.20 28.58 19.91
C CYS A 493 8.71 28.77 19.62
N PHE A 494 9.12 29.95 19.12
CA PHE A 494 10.46 30.25 18.63
C PHE A 494 11.18 31.39 19.38
N LYS A 495 10.91 31.64 20.67
CA LYS A 495 11.76 32.57 21.43
C LYS A 495 13.11 31.93 21.77
N GLN A 496 14.03 32.03 20.83
CA GLN A 496 15.47 31.86 21.04
C GLN A 496 15.91 32.96 22.03
N THR A 497 16.05 32.65 23.31
CA THR A 497 16.64 33.58 24.28
C THR A 497 18.15 33.49 24.21
N GLU A 498 18.80 34.62 23.87
CA GLU A 498 20.25 34.82 23.97
C GLU A 498 20.74 34.43 25.37
N GLY A 499 21.64 33.44 25.44
CA GLY A 499 22.27 33.01 26.68
C GLY A 499 22.54 31.52 26.69
N GLY A 500 23.78 31.13 26.37
CA GLY A 500 24.25 29.76 26.51
C GLY A 500 24.10 29.29 27.95
N SER A 501 23.22 28.30 28.16
CA SER A 501 23.19 27.27 29.20
C SER A 501 21.73 26.85 29.40
N VAL A 502 21.37 25.67 28.88
CA VAL A 502 20.16 24.87 29.18
C VAL A 502 18.89 25.71 29.53
N ALA A 503 18.17 26.22 28.52
CA ALA A 503 16.87 26.89 28.72
C ALA A 503 15.87 26.46 27.63
N LYS A 504 14.93 25.56 27.95
CA LYS A 504 13.53 25.83 28.36
C LYS A 504 12.55 25.93 27.20
N LEU A 505 12.15 24.77 26.72
CA LEU A 505 10.83 24.50 26.15
C LEU A 505 9.79 24.52 27.30
N VAL A 506 9.56 25.69 27.91
CA VAL A 506 8.57 25.89 28.99
C VAL A 506 7.93 27.26 28.85
N LEU A 507 6.65 27.29 28.46
CA LEU A 507 5.57 28.23 28.82
C LEU A 507 4.35 27.83 27.97
N PHE A 508 3.55 26.82 28.34
CA PHE A 508 2.32 27.04 29.12
C PHE A 508 1.87 25.70 29.74
N VAL A 509 2.37 25.34 30.92
CA VAL A 509 1.74 24.30 31.74
C VAL A 509 1.61 24.84 33.16
N GLY A 510 0.40 25.26 33.52
CA GLY A 510 -0.05 25.44 34.90
C GLY A 510 0.43 26.69 35.64
N ARG A 511 -0.42 27.73 35.67
CA ARG A 511 -0.48 28.67 36.81
C ARG A 511 -1.92 29.04 37.08
N GLU A 512 -2.65 28.11 37.71
CA GLU A 512 -3.74 28.51 38.61
C GLU A 512 -3.17 28.71 40.02
N LYS A 513 -3.67 29.75 40.68
CA LYS A 513 -3.50 30.14 42.10
C LYS A 513 -2.20 30.87 42.46
N LEU A 514 -2.29 32.21 42.53
CA LEU A 514 -2.25 33.02 43.77
C LEU A 514 -1.92 34.50 43.42
N SER A 515 -2.93 35.36 43.34
CA SER A 515 -2.99 36.58 44.17
C SER A 515 -4.28 37.38 43.95
N LEU A 516 -4.78 37.78 45.11
CA LEU A 516 -6.02 38.43 45.50
C LEU A 516 -6.21 39.87 44.95
N ILE A 517 -7.48 40.31 44.90
CA ILE A 517 -8.02 41.70 44.87
C ILE A 517 -8.34 42.27 43.47
N LEU A 518 -9.59 42.13 43.01
CA LEU A 518 -10.62 43.19 43.16
C LEU A 518 -12.02 42.63 42.85
N LEU A 519 -12.94 42.95 43.75
CA LEU A 519 -14.37 42.67 43.78
C LEU A 519 -15.11 43.41 42.63
N VAL A 520 -16.03 42.76 41.90
CA VAL A 520 -17.43 43.20 41.70
C VAL A 520 -18.23 42.00 41.14
N ALA A 521 -19.28 41.65 41.86
CA ALA A 521 -20.25 40.62 41.53
C ALA A 521 -21.28 41.13 40.51
N VAL A 522 -21.62 40.31 39.51
CA VAL A 522 -22.98 40.25 38.96
C VAL A 522 -23.34 38.77 38.76
N LEU A 523 -24.24 38.31 39.62
CA LEU A 523 -24.98 37.07 39.51
C LEU A 523 -25.98 37.18 38.35
N ALA A 524 -25.88 36.27 37.38
CA ALA A 524 -27.01 35.89 36.53
C ALA A 524 -27.01 34.37 36.40
N THR A 525 -27.75 33.72 37.29
CA THR A 525 -28.14 32.32 37.19
C THR A 525 -29.28 32.18 36.19
N CYS A 526 -29.07 31.42 35.11
CA CYS A 526 -30.17 30.81 34.36
C CYS A 526 -29.76 29.41 33.88
N HIS A 527 -30.13 28.44 34.72
CA HIS A 527 -30.62 27.09 34.41
C HIS A 527 -30.05 26.37 33.18
N ALA A 528 -29.23 25.37 33.49
CA ALA A 528 -28.94 24.24 32.65
C ALA A 528 -30.24 23.53 32.22
N SER A 529 -30.47 23.46 30.91
CA SER A 529 -31.25 22.39 30.31
C SER A 529 -30.28 21.27 29.93
N SER A 530 -30.19 20.27 30.80
CA SER A 530 -29.54 18.99 30.53
C SER A 530 -30.32 18.26 29.42
N HIS A 531 -29.87 18.36 28.17
CA HIS A 531 -30.11 17.26 27.25
C HIS A 531 -29.09 16.18 27.57
N GLY A 532 -29.54 15.18 28.33
CA GLY A 532 -28.83 13.94 28.56
C GLY A 532 -28.64 13.22 27.22
N GLY A 533 -27.56 13.54 26.52
CA GLY A 533 -26.93 12.60 25.61
C GLY A 533 -26.25 11.55 26.49
N ALA A 534 -26.89 10.39 26.64
CA ALA A 534 -26.21 9.21 27.16
C ALA A 534 -24.89 9.03 26.39
N PRO A 535 -23.77 8.71 27.05
CA PRO A 535 -22.53 8.40 26.35
C PRO A 535 -22.81 7.25 25.39
N LEU A 536 -22.73 7.50 24.08
CA LEU A 536 -22.79 6.44 23.08
C LEU A 536 -21.64 5.47 23.39
N PRO A 537 -21.92 4.22 23.80
CA PRO A 537 -20.87 3.24 23.99
C PRO A 537 -20.28 2.96 22.61
N ILE A 538 -19.01 3.28 22.41
CA ILE A 538 -18.28 2.84 21.22
C ILE A 538 -18.15 1.32 21.35
N HIS A 539 -19.02 0.58 20.66
CA HIS A 539 -18.91 -0.86 20.55
C HIS A 539 -17.65 -1.19 19.72
N LEU A 540 -16.66 -1.80 20.39
CA LEU A 540 -15.41 -2.25 19.78
C LEU A 540 -15.71 -3.12 18.56
N LEU A 541 -15.30 -2.68 17.37
CA LEU A 541 -15.37 -3.48 16.15
C LEU A 541 -14.23 -4.51 16.04
N ARG A 542 -13.60 -4.91 17.17
CA ARG A 542 -12.49 -5.89 17.18
C ARG A 542 -12.68 -6.95 18.27
N PRO A 543 -12.26 -8.20 18.01
CA PRO A 543 -12.19 -9.22 19.04
C PRO A 543 -11.23 -8.81 20.16
N GLN A 544 -11.64 -9.01 21.42
CA GLN A 544 -10.69 -9.20 22.51
C GLN A 544 -10.16 -10.64 22.40
N SER A 545 -9.03 -10.86 21.75
CA SER A 545 -8.35 -12.17 21.78
C SER A 545 -7.23 -12.14 22.81
N SER A 546 -7.29 -13.03 23.80
CA SER A 546 -6.13 -13.41 24.61
C SER A 546 -5.53 -14.71 24.07
N SER A 547 -4.20 -14.80 24.07
CA SER A 547 -3.43 -15.96 23.57
C SER A 547 -3.35 -17.12 24.56
N GLY A 548 -4.27 -17.21 25.53
CA GLY A 548 -4.16 -18.13 26.65
C GLY A 548 -5.49 -18.77 26.98
N GLY A 549 -5.85 -19.84 26.26
CA GLY A 549 -6.62 -21.01 26.71
C GLY A 549 -7.92 -20.86 27.52
N HIS A 550 -8.38 -19.66 27.84
CA HIS A 550 -9.61 -19.43 28.59
C HIS A 550 -10.75 -19.17 27.60
N LEU A 551 -11.85 -19.92 27.76
CA LEU A 551 -13.11 -19.58 27.12
C LEU A 551 -13.53 -18.18 27.60
N ILE A 552 -13.53 -17.21 26.68
CA ILE A 552 -14.28 -15.97 26.87
C ILE A 552 -15.73 -16.31 26.51
N ASP A 553 -16.63 -16.12 27.46
CA ASP A 553 -18.05 -16.32 27.23
C ASP A 553 -18.55 -15.26 26.22
N GLY A 554 -19.07 -15.72 25.07
CA GLY A 554 -19.57 -14.85 23.99
C GLY A 554 -18.63 -14.74 22.79
N ILE A 555 -19.06 -15.30 21.65
CA ILE A 555 -18.47 -15.09 20.33
C ILE A 555 -18.32 -13.58 20.08
N SER A 556 -17.12 -13.12 19.69
CA SER A 556 -16.95 -11.72 19.30
C SER A 556 -17.85 -11.45 18.08
N CYS A 557 -18.75 -10.46 18.19
CA CYS A 557 -19.76 -10.18 17.15
C CYS A 557 -19.15 -9.91 15.76
N ASP A 558 -17.88 -9.48 15.71
CA ASP A 558 -17.10 -9.38 14.48
C ASP A 558 -16.73 -10.74 13.88
N SER A 559 -16.31 -11.72 14.70
CA SER A 559 -16.09 -13.09 14.24
C SER A 559 -17.36 -13.74 13.71
N TRP A 560 -18.49 -13.52 14.40
CA TRP A 560 -19.80 -14.00 13.93
C TRP A 560 -20.18 -13.36 12.60
N ARG A 561 -20.14 -12.01 12.52
CA ARG A 561 -20.39 -11.26 11.29
C ARG A 561 -19.51 -11.74 10.14
N LEU A 562 -18.20 -11.84 10.35
CA LEU A 562 -17.27 -12.29 9.31
C LEU A 562 -17.59 -13.72 8.85
N ALA A 563 -17.95 -14.61 9.77
CA ALA A 563 -18.28 -15.99 9.45
C ALA A 563 -19.59 -16.12 8.65
N VAL A 564 -20.60 -15.29 8.91
CA VAL A 564 -21.83 -15.26 8.08
C VAL A 564 -21.55 -14.64 6.70
N GLU A 565 -20.77 -13.57 6.64
CA GLU A 565 -20.43 -12.86 5.38
C GLU A 565 -19.50 -13.65 4.47
N THR A 566 -18.82 -14.67 4.98
CA THR A 566 -17.94 -15.57 4.23
C THR A 566 -18.55 -16.95 3.99
N ASN A 567 -19.83 -17.14 4.35
CA ASN A 567 -20.57 -18.41 4.23
C ASN A 567 -20.01 -19.57 5.08
N ASN A 568 -19.27 -19.25 6.15
CA ASN A 568 -18.75 -20.23 7.10
C ASN A 568 -19.80 -20.62 8.15
N ILE A 569 -20.71 -19.71 8.51
CA ILE A 569 -21.93 -20.01 9.28
C ILE A 569 -23.12 -19.98 8.32
N ARG A 570 -23.85 -21.10 8.25
CA ARG A 570 -24.98 -21.31 7.34
C ARG A 570 -26.24 -21.65 8.14
N ASN A 571 -27.40 -21.43 7.54
CA ASN A 571 -28.71 -21.79 8.12
C ASN A 571 -28.93 -21.22 9.53
N TRP A 572 -28.43 -20.00 9.77
CA TRP A 572 -28.66 -19.29 11.03
C TRP A 572 -30.00 -18.56 10.98
N ASN A 573 -30.69 -18.48 12.12
CA ASN A 573 -32.06 -17.96 12.19
C ASN A 573 -32.13 -16.47 12.57
N THR A 574 -31.27 -16.03 13.48
CA THR A 574 -31.19 -14.65 13.96
C THR A 574 -29.75 -14.26 14.26
N VAL A 575 -29.48 -12.95 14.23
CA VAL A 575 -28.28 -12.36 14.83
C VAL A 575 -28.30 -12.67 16.33
N PRO A 576 -27.19 -13.14 16.93
CA PRO A 576 -27.10 -13.32 18.37
C PRO A 576 -27.55 -12.06 19.09
N ALA A 577 -28.44 -12.17 20.08
CA ALA A 577 -29.05 -11.00 20.72
C ALA A 577 -28.01 -9.98 21.24
N GLN A 578 -26.90 -10.47 21.80
CA GLN A 578 -25.76 -9.66 22.24
C GLN A 578 -25.04 -8.89 21.11
N CYS A 579 -25.23 -9.28 19.86
CA CYS A 579 -24.61 -8.69 18.67
C CYS A 579 -25.52 -7.72 17.91
N GLY A 580 -26.75 -7.51 18.36
CA GLY A 580 -27.70 -6.60 17.72
C GLY A 580 -27.18 -5.18 17.51
N ASN A 581 -26.67 -4.56 18.58
CA ASN A 581 -26.10 -3.21 18.50
C ASN A 581 -24.88 -3.16 17.58
N TYR A 582 -24.02 -4.19 17.62
CA TYR A 582 -22.85 -4.30 16.75
C TYR A 582 -23.27 -4.35 15.27
N VAL A 583 -24.23 -5.22 14.92
CA VAL A 583 -24.74 -5.34 13.55
C VAL A 583 -25.44 -4.05 13.14
N GLY A 584 -26.21 -3.43 14.02
CA GLY A 584 -26.82 -2.12 13.77
C GLY A 584 -25.81 -1.03 13.46
N HIS A 585 -24.74 -0.90 14.24
CA HIS A 585 -23.67 0.04 13.95
C HIS A 585 -22.92 -0.30 12.66
N TYR A 586 -22.68 -1.59 12.40
CA TYR A 586 -22.07 -2.05 11.16
C TYR A 586 -22.91 -1.64 9.95
N MET A 587 -24.23 -1.78 10.00
CA MET A 587 -25.14 -1.44 8.89
C MET A 587 -25.42 0.06 8.77
N LEU A 588 -25.51 0.79 9.89
CA LEU A 588 -25.82 2.23 9.91
C LEU A 588 -24.61 3.16 9.73
N SER A 589 -23.39 2.72 10.04
CA SER A 589 -22.23 3.61 9.95
C SER A 589 -22.09 4.14 8.52
N ALA A 590 -22.05 5.46 8.37
CA ALA A 590 -22.00 6.15 7.06
C ALA A 590 -20.81 5.70 6.19
N ALA A 591 -19.80 5.09 6.81
CA ALA A 591 -18.68 4.45 6.14
C ALA A 591 -18.99 3.04 5.65
N SER A 592 -19.87 2.24 6.24
CA SER A 592 -20.14 0.86 5.80
C SER A 592 -21.00 0.81 4.54
N ILE A 593 -22.13 1.52 4.45
CA ILE A 593 -22.97 1.57 3.22
C ILE A 593 -22.15 2.08 2.02
N VAL A 594 -21.19 2.98 2.27
CA VAL A 594 -20.26 3.52 1.27
C VAL A 594 -19.01 2.62 1.06
N LYS A 595 -18.50 1.91 2.09
CA LYS A 595 -17.33 1.01 2.01
C LYS A 595 -17.68 -0.34 1.38
N THR A 596 -18.83 -0.92 1.70
CA THR A 596 -19.34 -2.15 1.04
C THR A 596 -19.46 -1.93 -0.47
N GLN A 597 -19.71 -0.69 -0.89
CA GLN A 597 -19.78 -0.31 -2.29
C GLN A 597 -18.46 0.16 -2.91
N LYS A 598 -17.43 0.52 -2.11
CA LYS A 598 -16.04 0.65 -2.62
C LYS A 598 -15.44 -0.70 -3.05
N LEU A 599 -16.04 -1.83 -2.65
CA LEU A 599 -15.68 -3.18 -3.09
C LEU A 599 -16.27 -3.55 -4.46
N LEU A 600 -17.27 -2.81 -4.97
CA LEU A 600 -17.56 -2.81 -6.41
C LEU A 600 -16.36 -2.15 -7.11
N PRO A 601 -15.81 -2.78 -8.16
CA PRO A 601 -14.38 -2.74 -8.46
C PRO A 601 -13.81 -1.31 -8.55
N LYS A 602 -13.19 -0.86 -7.44
CA LYS A 602 -12.24 0.26 -7.41
C LYS A 602 -10.83 -0.14 -7.85
N ARG A 603 -10.63 -1.37 -8.35
CA ARG A 603 -9.55 -1.64 -9.31
C ARG A 603 -9.84 -0.85 -10.58
N ARG A 604 -9.34 0.39 -10.63
CA ARG A 604 -9.02 1.07 -11.89
C ARG A 604 -8.41 -0.02 -12.82
N GLN A 605 -9.07 -0.23 -13.96
CA GLN A 605 -8.64 -1.04 -15.12
C GLN A 605 -9.00 -2.53 -15.27
N ASN A 606 -9.87 -3.18 -14.46
CA ASN A 606 -10.22 -4.61 -14.73
C ASN A 606 -11.70 -5.01 -14.55
N MET A 607 -12.64 -4.32 -15.20
CA MET A 607 -13.55 -5.11 -16.06
C MET A 607 -12.74 -5.26 -17.35
N PRO A 608 -12.23 -6.45 -17.70
CA PRO A 608 -11.19 -6.55 -18.69
C PRO A 608 -11.66 -5.91 -19.99
N ARG A 609 -11.01 -4.81 -20.40
CA ARG A 609 -10.94 -4.42 -21.82
C ARG A 609 -10.64 -5.63 -22.72
N PRO A 610 -9.90 -6.69 -22.28
CA PRO A 610 -9.82 -7.94 -23.01
C PRO A 610 -11.13 -8.72 -23.26
N LEU A 611 -12.20 -8.58 -22.47
CA LEU A 611 -13.49 -9.23 -22.79
C LEU A 611 -14.24 -8.43 -23.87
N LEU A 612 -14.25 -7.10 -23.75
CA LEU A 612 -14.83 -6.21 -24.77
C LEU A 612 -14.08 -6.29 -26.11
N SER A 613 -12.76 -6.49 -26.11
CA SER A 613 -11.96 -6.61 -27.34
C SER A 613 -11.77 -8.04 -27.85
N ARG A 614 -11.56 -9.09 -27.02
CA ARG A 614 -11.41 -10.47 -27.55
C ARG A 614 -12.73 -11.05 -28.06
N GLU A 615 -13.87 -10.62 -27.54
CA GLU A 615 -15.17 -11.19 -27.94
C GLU A 615 -15.78 -10.48 -29.15
N THR A 616 -15.54 -9.18 -29.33
CA THR A 616 -15.88 -8.48 -30.59
C THR A 616 -14.99 -8.92 -31.75
N THR A 617 -13.74 -9.30 -31.51
CA THR A 617 -12.80 -9.68 -32.58
C THR A 617 -12.97 -11.15 -33.04
N ARG A 618 -13.69 -12.00 -32.30
CA ARG A 618 -13.87 -13.42 -32.64
C ARG A 618 -15.10 -13.75 -33.50
N ARG A 619 -15.91 -12.77 -33.90
CA ARG A 619 -17.08 -12.99 -34.77
C ARG A 619 -17.26 -11.87 -35.78
N ARG A 620 -16.42 -11.87 -36.83
CA ARG A 620 -16.76 -11.26 -38.12
C ARG A 620 -17.53 -12.22 -39.05
N GLY A 621 -18.07 -13.32 -38.51
CA GLY A 621 -18.83 -14.32 -39.26
C GLY A 621 -19.75 -15.13 -38.36
N SER A 622 -20.84 -14.53 -37.87
CA SER A 622 -22.07 -15.19 -37.36
C SER A 622 -23.03 -14.09 -36.89
N SER A 623 -24.21 -14.00 -37.50
CA SER A 623 -25.17 -12.90 -37.35
C SER A 623 -26.03 -12.94 -36.07
N THR A 624 -25.58 -13.57 -35.00
CA THR A 624 -26.32 -13.58 -33.72
C THR A 624 -25.64 -12.69 -32.69
N SER A 625 -26.23 -11.50 -32.46
CA SER A 625 -25.87 -10.55 -31.41
C SER A 625 -26.09 -11.18 -30.03
N THR A 626 -25.05 -11.71 -29.40
CA THR A 626 -25.12 -12.23 -28.02
C THR A 626 -25.49 -11.11 -27.05
N ARG A 627 -26.63 -11.23 -26.36
CA ARG A 627 -27.11 -10.22 -25.39
C ARG A 627 -26.39 -10.40 -24.05
N LEU A 628 -25.43 -9.52 -23.74
CA LEU A 628 -24.71 -9.54 -22.47
C LEU A 628 -25.61 -9.06 -21.32
N LEU A 629 -25.68 -9.85 -20.25
CA LEU A 629 -26.61 -9.63 -19.15
C LEU A 629 -25.89 -9.50 -17.80
N CYS A 630 -26.32 -8.54 -16.98
CA CYS A 630 -25.98 -8.45 -15.56
C CYS A 630 -27.24 -8.63 -14.71
N LEU A 631 -27.18 -9.54 -13.75
CA LEU A 631 -28.22 -9.76 -12.76
C LEU A 631 -27.94 -8.98 -11.49
N VAL A 632 -28.99 -8.40 -10.91
CA VAL A 632 -28.90 -7.57 -9.71
C VAL A 632 -30.10 -7.87 -8.82
N ASP A 633 -29.87 -8.25 -7.56
CA ASP A 633 -30.95 -8.33 -6.55
C ASP A 633 -31.46 -6.91 -6.20
N ILE A 634 -32.61 -6.83 -5.53
CA ILE A 634 -33.22 -5.55 -5.17
C ILE A 634 -32.89 -5.17 -3.73
N ASP A 635 -33.15 -6.08 -2.80
CA ASP A 635 -33.13 -5.82 -1.37
C ASP A 635 -31.67 -5.78 -0.92
N GLU A 636 -31.30 -4.77 -0.12
CA GLU A 636 -29.94 -4.45 0.36
C GLU A 636 -28.84 -4.38 -0.73
N THR A 637 -29.27 -4.39 -2.00
CA THR A 637 -28.45 -4.39 -3.20
C THR A 637 -28.69 -3.16 -4.04
N THR A 638 -29.96 -2.81 -4.30
CA THR A 638 -30.34 -1.60 -5.06
C THR A 638 -31.11 -0.59 -4.23
N LEU A 639 -31.95 -1.10 -3.34
CA LEU A 639 -32.77 -0.37 -2.39
C LEU A 639 -32.37 -0.83 -0.98
N SER A 640 -32.34 0.08 -0.02
CA SER A 640 -32.03 -0.26 1.36
C SER A 640 -33.30 -0.30 2.19
N ASN A 641 -33.49 -1.41 2.88
CA ASN A 641 -34.58 -1.68 3.78
C ASN A 641 -34.20 -1.46 5.25
N ILE A 642 -32.92 -1.13 5.52
CA ILE A 642 -32.39 -0.72 6.83
C ILE A 642 -33.36 0.16 7.65
N PRO A 643 -34.03 1.21 7.09
CA PRO A 643 -34.95 2.04 7.88
C PRO A 643 -36.15 1.31 8.49
N TYR A 644 -36.43 0.08 8.03
CA TYR A 644 -37.59 -0.72 8.40
C TYR A 644 -37.22 -1.97 9.23
N TYR A 645 -35.94 -2.21 9.50
CA TYR A 645 -35.48 -3.30 10.35
C TYR A 645 -35.32 -2.81 11.80
N HIS A 646 -36.30 -3.12 12.65
CA HIS A 646 -36.17 -2.97 14.09
C HIS A 646 -35.25 -4.09 14.63
N GLY A 647 -34.16 -3.72 15.31
CA GLY A 647 -33.26 -4.70 15.95
C GLY A 647 -32.26 -5.41 15.02
N PHE A 648 -32.09 -4.99 13.77
CA PHE A 648 -30.99 -5.41 12.87
C PHE A 648 -30.74 -6.93 12.79
N GLY A 649 -31.80 -7.73 12.78
CA GLY A 649 -31.71 -9.20 12.60
C GLY A 649 -31.76 -10.03 13.88
N ILE A 650 -31.93 -9.42 15.07
CA ILE A 650 -32.14 -10.16 16.33
C ILE A 650 -33.47 -10.91 16.32
N GLU A 651 -34.46 -10.39 15.60
CA GLU A 651 -35.77 -11.02 15.42
C GLU A 651 -35.73 -12.01 14.25
N THR A 652 -36.55 -13.07 14.34
CA THR A 652 -36.63 -14.06 13.27
C THR A 652 -37.10 -13.41 11.98
N TYR A 653 -36.33 -13.65 10.90
CA TYR A 653 -36.71 -13.17 9.58
C TYR A 653 -38.05 -13.80 9.17
N ASN A 654 -39.08 -12.96 9.03
CA ASN A 654 -40.40 -13.37 8.59
C ASN A 654 -40.63 -12.92 7.15
N ALA A 655 -40.54 -13.86 6.22
CA ALA A 655 -40.73 -13.61 4.79
C ALA A 655 -42.15 -13.16 4.39
N THR A 656 -43.10 -13.17 5.32
CA THR A 656 -44.50 -12.81 5.09
C THR A 656 -44.84 -11.41 5.63
N SER A 657 -44.06 -10.87 6.58
CA SER A 657 -44.31 -9.58 7.26
C SER A 657 -43.67 -8.36 6.59
N PHE A 658 -43.27 -8.48 5.32
CA PHE A 658 -42.67 -7.42 4.50
C PHE A 658 -43.63 -6.26 4.15
N GLU A 659 -44.41 -5.76 5.11
CA GLU A 659 -45.42 -4.72 4.92
C GLU A 659 -44.80 -3.39 4.44
N TRP A 660 -43.53 -3.12 4.77
CA TRP A 660 -42.83 -1.92 4.32
C TRP A 660 -42.59 -1.90 2.81
N VAL A 661 -42.49 -3.05 2.13
CA VAL A 661 -42.35 -3.10 0.65
C VAL A 661 -43.56 -2.46 0.00
N ASP A 662 -44.73 -2.62 0.61
CA ASP A 662 -46.00 -2.08 0.13
C ASP A 662 -46.05 -0.54 0.28
N SER A 663 -45.12 0.07 1.04
CA SER A 663 -44.93 1.53 1.09
C SER A 663 -44.26 2.10 -0.17
N GLY A 664 -43.43 1.31 -0.87
CA GLY A 664 -42.67 1.73 -2.05
C GLY A 664 -41.74 2.93 -1.85
N LYS A 665 -41.24 3.13 -0.63
CA LYS A 665 -40.42 4.29 -0.22
C LYS A 665 -38.98 3.92 0.19
N ALA A 666 -38.50 2.71 -0.10
CA ALA A 666 -37.16 2.30 0.29
C ALA A 666 -36.08 3.19 -0.37
N PRO A 667 -35.12 3.74 0.39
CA PRO A 667 -34.07 4.59 -0.14
C PRO A 667 -33.14 3.87 -1.11
N VAL A 668 -32.55 4.63 -2.03
CA VAL A 668 -31.60 4.10 -3.02
C VAL A 668 -30.20 3.89 -2.43
N LEU A 669 -29.57 2.81 -2.83
CA LEU A 669 -28.13 2.57 -2.65
C LEU A 669 -27.33 3.26 -3.77
N LEU A 670 -26.65 4.36 -3.45
CA LEU A 670 -26.13 5.30 -4.44
C LEU A 670 -25.05 4.72 -5.37
N GLU A 671 -24.12 3.89 -4.89
CA GLU A 671 -23.10 3.33 -5.77
C GLU A 671 -23.65 2.19 -6.64
N SER A 672 -24.64 1.43 -6.16
CA SER A 672 -25.37 0.45 -6.98
C SER A 672 -26.06 1.15 -8.15
N LEU A 673 -26.63 2.34 -7.93
CA LEU A 673 -27.19 3.17 -9.00
C LEU A 673 -26.11 3.67 -9.98
N LYS A 674 -24.92 4.05 -9.49
CA LYS A 674 -23.79 4.44 -10.36
C LYS A 674 -23.32 3.27 -11.23
N LEU A 675 -23.19 2.08 -10.65
CA LEU A 675 -22.83 0.87 -11.38
C LEU A 675 -23.88 0.53 -12.44
N TYR A 676 -25.16 0.57 -12.08
CA TYR A 676 -26.27 0.34 -12.99
C TYR A 676 -26.21 1.28 -14.21
N LYS A 677 -26.06 2.58 -13.98
CA LYS A 677 -25.94 3.58 -15.07
C LYS A 677 -24.77 3.26 -16.01
N LYS A 678 -23.64 2.82 -15.45
CA LYS A 678 -22.46 2.43 -16.22
C LYS A 678 -22.67 1.14 -17.03
N LEU A 679 -23.39 0.17 -16.49
CA LEU A 679 -23.73 -1.07 -17.21
C LEU A 679 -24.62 -0.77 -18.41
N ILE A 680 -25.69 0.02 -18.21
CA ILE A 680 -26.59 0.45 -19.28
C ILE A 680 -25.83 1.24 -20.35
N SER A 681 -24.99 2.21 -19.97
CA SER A 681 -24.20 3.01 -20.92
C SER A 681 -23.17 2.18 -21.69
N SER A 682 -22.78 1.02 -21.17
CA SER A 682 -21.81 0.10 -21.80
C SER A 682 -22.48 -0.98 -22.64
N GLY A 683 -23.80 -0.91 -22.85
CA GLY A 683 -24.55 -1.85 -23.69
C GLY A 683 -24.96 -3.15 -23.01
N PHE A 684 -24.79 -3.28 -21.70
CA PHE A 684 -25.30 -4.44 -20.96
C PHE A 684 -26.81 -4.32 -20.77
N LYS A 685 -27.49 -5.47 -20.89
CA LYS A 685 -28.83 -5.62 -20.35
C LYS A 685 -28.73 -5.86 -18.84
N VAL A 686 -29.66 -5.28 -18.09
CA VAL A 686 -29.75 -5.49 -16.64
C VAL A 686 -31.09 -6.13 -16.33
N VAL A 687 -31.09 -7.25 -15.61
CA VAL A 687 -32.31 -7.91 -15.12
C VAL A 687 -32.30 -7.87 -13.60
N PHE A 688 -33.40 -7.40 -13.01
CA PHE A 688 -33.62 -7.50 -11.58
C PHE A 688 -34.23 -8.87 -11.26
N LEU A 689 -33.62 -9.61 -10.34
CA LEU A 689 -34.09 -10.91 -9.88
C LEU A 689 -34.22 -10.85 -8.36
N THR A 690 -35.44 -10.92 -7.83
CA THR A 690 -35.72 -10.70 -6.40
C THR A 690 -36.57 -11.83 -5.82
N GLY A 691 -36.49 -12.03 -4.50
CA GLY A 691 -37.39 -12.91 -3.76
C GLY A 691 -38.81 -12.37 -3.58
N ARG A 692 -39.09 -11.11 -3.94
CA ARG A 692 -40.43 -10.52 -3.82
C ARG A 692 -41.46 -11.25 -4.68
N VAL A 693 -42.72 -11.25 -4.25
CA VAL A 693 -43.84 -11.90 -4.97
C VAL A 693 -44.46 -11.02 -6.04
N GLU A 694 -45.05 -11.62 -7.07
CA GLU A 694 -45.65 -10.92 -8.22
C GLU A 694 -46.69 -9.86 -7.84
N LYS A 695 -47.44 -10.05 -6.74
CA LYS A 695 -48.38 -9.05 -6.20
C LYS A 695 -47.73 -7.68 -5.95
N ARG A 696 -46.41 -7.65 -5.70
CA ARG A 696 -45.61 -6.44 -5.41
C ARG A 696 -44.90 -5.85 -6.63
N ARG A 697 -45.17 -6.35 -7.83
CA ARG A 697 -44.55 -5.84 -9.07
C ARG A 697 -44.76 -4.33 -9.23
N GLN A 698 -46.00 -3.85 -9.12
CA GLN A 698 -46.33 -2.44 -9.35
C GLN A 698 -45.61 -1.51 -8.36
N ILE A 699 -45.63 -1.84 -7.07
CA ILE A 699 -44.97 -1.02 -6.04
C ILE A 699 -43.45 -1.04 -6.16
N THR A 700 -42.87 -2.19 -6.51
CA THR A 700 -41.42 -2.34 -6.73
C THR A 700 -40.95 -1.51 -7.93
N VAL A 701 -41.68 -1.55 -9.04
CA VAL A 701 -41.40 -0.72 -10.23
C VAL A 701 -41.46 0.77 -9.88
N LYS A 702 -42.48 1.19 -9.12
CA LYS A 702 -42.60 2.59 -8.66
C LYS A 702 -41.39 3.03 -7.84
N ASN A 703 -40.95 2.20 -6.89
CA ASN A 703 -39.79 2.51 -6.04
C ASN A 703 -38.48 2.57 -6.83
N LEU A 704 -38.24 1.61 -7.72
CA LEU A 704 -37.03 1.59 -8.57
C LEU A 704 -36.94 2.82 -9.49
N ASN A 705 -38.07 3.21 -10.09
CA ASN A 705 -38.15 4.41 -10.92
C ASN A 705 -37.89 5.69 -10.09
N ALA A 706 -38.45 5.78 -8.88
CA ALA A 706 -38.21 6.90 -7.97
C ALA A 706 -36.74 6.96 -7.51
N ALA A 707 -36.11 5.80 -7.31
CA ALA A 707 -34.68 5.65 -6.99
C ALA A 707 -33.75 5.97 -8.19
N GLY A 708 -34.29 6.14 -9.39
CA GLY A 708 -33.52 6.51 -10.58
C GLY A 708 -33.02 5.34 -11.44
N TYR A 709 -33.45 4.11 -11.16
CA TYR A 709 -33.26 2.97 -12.06
C TYR A 709 -34.29 3.06 -13.18
N ARG A 710 -33.84 3.02 -14.44
CA ARG A 710 -34.68 3.12 -15.65
C ARG A 710 -34.03 2.31 -16.77
N ASN A 711 -34.85 1.74 -17.66
CA ASN A 711 -34.40 0.96 -18.83
C ASN A 711 -33.75 -0.40 -18.49
N TRP A 712 -34.24 -1.08 -17.45
CA TRP A 712 -33.89 -2.49 -17.21
C TRP A 712 -34.63 -3.40 -18.20
N GLU A 713 -34.08 -4.60 -18.44
CA GLU A 713 -34.58 -5.55 -19.45
C GLU A 713 -35.76 -6.39 -18.92
N LYS A 714 -35.63 -6.98 -17.73
CA LYS A 714 -36.71 -7.72 -17.05
C LYS A 714 -36.65 -7.47 -15.54
N LEU A 715 -37.80 -7.62 -14.90
CA LEU A 715 -37.95 -7.69 -13.45
C LEU A 715 -38.64 -9.02 -13.13
N LEU A 716 -37.91 -9.94 -12.50
CA LEU A 716 -38.35 -11.29 -12.18
C LEU A 716 -38.72 -11.36 -10.69
N LEU A 717 -39.98 -11.73 -10.42
CA LEU A 717 -40.54 -11.92 -9.09
C LEU A 717 -41.07 -13.35 -8.96
N ARG A 718 -41.34 -13.80 -7.72
CA ARG A 718 -41.93 -15.11 -7.45
C ARG A 718 -43.40 -15.15 -7.85
N GLY A 719 -43.75 -16.10 -8.71
CA GLY A 719 -45.13 -16.40 -9.07
C GLY A 719 -45.80 -17.40 -8.10
N PRO A 720 -47.10 -17.69 -8.29
CA PRO A 720 -47.81 -18.68 -7.48
C PRO A 720 -47.17 -20.08 -7.51
N SER A 721 -46.56 -20.45 -8.63
CA SER A 721 -45.83 -21.73 -8.81
C SER A 721 -44.51 -21.82 -8.04
N ASP A 722 -44.02 -20.71 -7.51
CA ASP A 722 -42.76 -20.63 -6.76
C ASP A 722 -42.98 -20.64 -5.24
N SER A 723 -44.23 -20.84 -4.80
CA SER A 723 -44.59 -20.95 -3.38
C SER A 723 -43.90 -22.17 -2.76
N GLY A 724 -43.22 -21.96 -1.64
CA GLY A 724 -42.50 -23.03 -0.92
C GLY A 724 -41.11 -23.39 -1.47
N LYS A 725 -40.71 -22.88 -2.65
CA LYS A 725 -39.37 -23.14 -3.21
C LYS A 725 -38.27 -22.36 -2.45
N ALA A 726 -37.13 -23.00 -2.21
CA ALA A 726 -35.95 -22.35 -1.64
C ALA A 726 -35.47 -21.18 -2.52
N ALA A 727 -34.77 -20.20 -1.95
CA ALA A 727 -34.33 -19.03 -2.72
C ALA A 727 -33.26 -19.35 -3.75
N VAL A 728 -32.30 -20.21 -3.37
CA VAL A 728 -31.28 -20.71 -4.30
C VAL A 728 -31.92 -21.44 -5.48
N GLU A 729 -32.94 -22.26 -5.23
CA GLU A 729 -33.64 -23.03 -6.26
C GLU A 729 -34.37 -22.11 -7.25
N TYR A 730 -35.22 -21.22 -6.73
CA TYR A 730 -35.94 -20.24 -7.55
C TYR A 730 -34.98 -19.37 -8.39
N LYS A 731 -33.94 -18.80 -7.76
CA LYS A 731 -32.99 -17.93 -8.46
C LYS A 731 -32.17 -18.71 -9.50
N SER A 732 -31.82 -19.97 -9.23
CA SER A 732 -31.14 -20.84 -10.21
C SER A 732 -32.02 -21.14 -11.43
N GLU A 733 -33.30 -21.47 -11.23
CA GLU A 733 -34.24 -21.71 -12.33
C GLU A 733 -34.41 -20.47 -13.22
N GLN A 734 -34.52 -19.28 -12.62
CA GLN A 734 -34.65 -18.04 -13.39
C GLN A 734 -33.40 -17.73 -14.20
N ARG A 735 -32.21 -17.98 -13.64
CA ARG A 735 -30.95 -17.83 -14.38
C ARG A 735 -30.83 -18.82 -15.53
N ALA A 736 -31.22 -20.07 -15.32
CA ALA A 736 -31.27 -21.08 -16.39
C ALA A 736 -32.24 -20.68 -17.52
N LYS A 737 -33.43 -20.16 -17.19
CA LYS A 737 -34.39 -19.63 -18.18
C LYS A 737 -33.80 -18.47 -18.99
N LEU A 738 -33.05 -17.57 -18.35
CA LEU A 738 -32.40 -16.45 -19.06
C LEU A 738 -31.32 -16.92 -20.02
N GLU A 739 -30.53 -17.94 -19.67
CA GLU A 739 -29.56 -18.52 -20.60
C GLU A 739 -30.24 -19.27 -21.75
N GLN A 740 -31.36 -19.96 -21.49
CA GLN A 740 -32.21 -20.57 -22.52
C GLN A 740 -32.83 -19.53 -23.47
N ASP A 741 -33.19 -18.35 -22.94
CA ASP A 741 -33.65 -17.19 -23.71
C ASP A 741 -32.53 -16.53 -24.55
N GLY A 742 -31.30 -17.07 -24.52
CA GLY A 742 -30.17 -16.62 -25.32
C GLY A 742 -29.35 -15.48 -24.70
N TYR A 743 -29.55 -15.17 -23.42
CA TYR A 743 -28.68 -14.24 -22.69
C TYR A 743 -27.38 -14.92 -22.25
N ARG A 744 -26.30 -14.14 -22.17
CA ARG A 744 -25.07 -14.58 -21.48
C ARG A 744 -24.90 -13.79 -20.20
N ILE A 745 -24.99 -14.46 -19.06
CA ILE A 745 -24.85 -13.83 -17.74
C ILE A 745 -23.35 -13.56 -17.47
N VAL A 746 -22.96 -12.29 -17.47
CA VAL A 746 -21.57 -11.86 -17.24
C VAL A 746 -21.34 -11.50 -15.77
N GLY A 747 -22.35 -10.92 -15.13
CA GLY A 747 -22.30 -10.49 -13.73
C GLY A 747 -23.57 -10.86 -12.98
N ASN A 748 -23.43 -11.21 -11.71
CA ASN A 748 -24.54 -11.48 -10.80
C ASN A 748 -24.23 -10.88 -9.42
N ILE A 749 -25.08 -9.98 -8.94
CA ILE A 749 -24.84 -9.13 -7.77
C ILE A 749 -25.99 -9.30 -6.79
N GLY A 750 -25.69 -9.58 -5.53
CA GLY A 750 -26.70 -9.65 -4.47
C GLY A 750 -26.10 -9.56 -3.08
N ASP A 751 -26.96 -9.26 -2.12
CA ASP A 751 -26.69 -9.13 -0.69
C ASP A 751 -26.80 -10.46 0.04
N GLN A 752 -27.39 -11.51 -0.55
CA GLN A 752 -27.51 -12.82 0.08
C GLN A 752 -26.76 -13.90 -0.70
N TRP A 753 -26.43 -15.00 -0.01
CA TRP A 753 -25.77 -16.13 -0.66
C TRP A 753 -26.69 -16.81 -1.69
N SER A 754 -28.01 -16.78 -1.48
CA SER A 754 -28.99 -17.29 -2.44
C SER A 754 -29.00 -16.56 -3.79
N ASP A 755 -28.48 -15.33 -3.86
CA ASP A 755 -28.32 -14.60 -5.12
C ASP A 755 -27.27 -15.20 -6.04
N ILE A 756 -26.19 -15.68 -5.44
CA ILE A 756 -24.94 -15.99 -6.15
C ILE A 756 -24.54 -17.47 -6.07
N LEU A 757 -25.23 -18.26 -5.25
CA LEU A 757 -25.08 -19.72 -5.20
C LEU A 757 -26.11 -20.43 -6.08
N GLY A 758 -25.92 -21.73 -6.27
CA GLY A 758 -26.71 -22.57 -7.17
C GLY A 758 -26.11 -22.64 -8.57
N THR A 759 -26.94 -22.82 -9.59
CA THR A 759 -26.48 -22.98 -10.99
C THR A 759 -26.64 -21.68 -11.78
N ASN A 760 -25.94 -21.60 -12.92
CA ASN A 760 -26.04 -20.52 -13.90
C ASN A 760 -25.76 -19.13 -13.31
N THR A 761 -24.81 -19.03 -12.38
CA THR A 761 -24.52 -17.82 -11.60
C THR A 761 -23.81 -16.72 -12.39
N GLY A 762 -23.39 -17.02 -13.63
CA GLY A 762 -22.70 -16.10 -14.53
C GLY A 762 -21.18 -16.15 -14.41
N SER A 763 -20.50 -15.36 -15.24
CA SER A 763 -19.04 -15.35 -15.32
C SER A 763 -18.35 -14.77 -14.06
N ARG A 764 -19.03 -13.87 -13.34
CA ARG A 764 -18.57 -13.30 -12.08
C ARG A 764 -19.76 -13.03 -11.14
N THR A 765 -19.57 -13.33 -9.86
CA THR A 765 -20.51 -13.05 -8.79
C THR A 765 -19.97 -11.99 -7.84
N PHE A 766 -20.86 -11.20 -7.24
CA PHE A 766 -20.51 -10.14 -6.29
C PHE A 766 -21.47 -10.22 -5.10
N LYS A 767 -20.94 -10.61 -3.93
CA LYS A 767 -21.67 -10.60 -2.65
C LYS A 767 -21.51 -9.24 -2.00
N LEU A 768 -22.62 -8.54 -1.79
CA LEU A 768 -22.65 -7.38 -0.93
C LEU A 768 -22.77 -7.83 0.53
N PRO A 769 -22.06 -7.16 1.47
CA PRO A 769 -22.18 -7.51 2.87
C PRO A 769 -23.55 -7.17 3.45
N ASP A 770 -24.21 -8.19 3.97
CA ASP A 770 -25.46 -8.09 4.72
C ASP A 770 -25.54 -9.25 5.74
N PRO A 771 -25.30 -8.97 7.03
CA PRO A 771 -25.39 -9.94 8.12
C PRO A 771 -26.72 -9.83 8.87
N MET A 772 -27.71 -9.06 8.39
CA MET A 772 -28.98 -8.84 9.10
C MET A 772 -29.92 -10.05 9.00
N TYR A 773 -29.86 -10.80 7.91
CA TYR A 773 -30.67 -12.02 7.74
C TYR A 773 -29.95 -13.05 6.86
N TYR A 774 -30.45 -14.28 6.89
CA TYR A 774 -29.99 -15.37 6.04
C TYR A 774 -31.11 -15.89 5.16
N ILE A 775 -30.84 -15.95 3.86
CA ILE A 775 -31.73 -16.61 2.89
C ILE A 775 -30.95 -17.71 2.19
N GLY A 776 -31.25 -18.96 2.59
CA GLY A 776 -30.68 -20.20 2.07
C GLY A 776 -31.37 -20.76 0.83
#